data_AF-A0A3M7NQQ8-F1
#
_entry.id   AF-A0A3M7NQQ8-F1
#
_cell.length_a   1.000
_cell.length_b   1.000
_cell.length_c   1.000
_cell.angle_alpha   90.00
_cell.angle_beta   90.00
_cell.angle_gamma   90.00
#
_symmetry.space_group_name_H-M   'P 1'
#
loop_
_entity.id
_entity.type
_entity.pdbx_description
1 polymer ?
#
loop_
_entity_poly.entity_id
_entity_poly.type
_entity_poly.pdbx_seq_one_letter_code
_entity_poly.pdbx_strand_id
1 'polypeptide(L)'
;MSASSEQPYLAVARKKQAERAASIPAEWTVPKHLLPVDPPLPANGPQNVLSIPVSLLAPKEVEITESYSVPSLLAAIATKKLTAVQVTDAFCHRAAIAHQLTNCITEPLFTQARARASDLDDYLLSAGEPLGPLHGLPISMKDTFNIKGVDTSVGFASLCYKPATSNAPLVDLLLSLGCVIIAKTNIPQTMMSLDSVNNVFGRTMNPANRLMTAGGSSGGEGVMVAMKANMIGIGTDIGGSIRIPAMANGIYSLKPGNYIIPYGGQFVTTTGIGRAGVQAVAGPLGRSAQDIDSFLTHVVPKCHLWGEDCRATSWSSPLKALGPLGKLTIGVLRSDGNCALLPPITNVLNEVLTKLAKLPDVSVIDLPTPAAWTKCQSVMSKLMSIEGGGAMVDLIESMKEPLVPWMQGKLRRGKPQSLERVAELQTQRSYLEREMLRLWYTTDGFGRRHRTLDAIVCPLAPHPVPEIDRYNAVGFTSSFVLLDYPTGTVPVRDVKESDLELGKPQGGESLGSWDARNRELWDETKTDRKVYLGTKLSVQVVAMKGEDERDSDGTVQVPSNVTRIARSIRPTARLPDGTEIAQVIFYQNGLGTGTNSLYNKYIGGATGGGMAEHIREAYSAICLNYTPGDEIFIMGFSRGAFTARSISSLIQAIGLLTPKGLQYFIQIFEDWEYQLKDGWKTSYPDKPWPGHKPPVTEAEYQRQLLHYELARPNIPIKSVAVWDTVGSLGIPMIGIFPQPQSRDFAFVDTKVEPNIEYAFQALALDEHRRPFTPTVWEKPKGQELPRVLKQTWFPGVHSDVGGAYTDTDLANITLCWMVNQLDGLLEFDEEYLWRQIRVGVERDEEYRKTDIARHPNRTLPPPRDWGLGKIHNSMTAFYKLSGSRIRTPNEYTNPRTAPQHGQLFYFFQRTLFWWAAHLGLFQPRRRPRLEGTNETVHASVRVRMGHRGLGYDDKGFYDSQALKGWTMYGQFTDPDTPIRQEIQGEAGRMKNVEWRKTVKNAKGEEETLVMPEDQMGDFEKRIVSLWPRIAKRLDSTLPGNHKRVLQHAHTDPLDASSSLSEDTG
;
A
#
# COMPACT_ATOMS: atom_id res chain seq x y z
N MET A 1 50.97 -11.77 50.88
CA MET A 1 50.79 -11.72 49.42
C MET A 1 49.54 -12.51 49.10
N SER A 2 48.38 -11.87 48.98
CA SER A 2 47.14 -12.57 48.59
C SER A 2 47.16 -12.77 47.07
N ALA A 3 46.87 -13.99 46.62
CA ALA A 3 46.59 -14.25 45.22
C ALA A 3 45.44 -13.32 44.78
N SER A 4 45.73 -12.40 43.86
CA SER A 4 44.70 -11.53 43.27
C SER A 4 43.67 -12.43 42.59
N SER A 5 42.45 -12.51 43.14
CA SER A 5 41.35 -13.20 42.49
C SER A 5 41.06 -12.53 41.14
N GLU A 6 40.88 -13.35 40.12
CA GLU A 6 40.57 -12.89 38.76
C GLU A 6 39.28 -12.05 38.75
N GLN A 7 39.25 -10.98 37.92
CA GLN A 7 38.07 -10.13 37.80
C GLN A 7 36.88 -10.92 37.23
N PRO A 8 35.67 -10.84 37.81
CA PRO A 8 34.53 -11.71 37.47
C PRO A 8 34.14 -11.73 35.99
N TYR A 9 34.23 -10.58 35.29
CA TYR A 9 33.85 -10.50 33.88
C TYR A 9 34.73 -11.35 32.96
N LEU A 10 36.00 -11.60 33.31
CA LEU A 10 36.94 -12.36 32.47
C LEU A 10 36.51 -13.83 32.32
N ALA A 11 36.00 -14.43 33.40
CA ALA A 11 35.48 -15.79 33.37
C ALA A 11 34.24 -15.88 32.46
N VAL A 12 33.34 -14.91 32.54
CA VAL A 12 32.16 -14.81 31.67
C VAL A 12 32.55 -14.63 30.21
N ALA A 13 33.46 -13.69 29.93
CA ALA A 13 33.95 -13.41 28.58
C ALA A 13 34.58 -14.65 27.94
N ARG A 14 35.51 -15.33 28.63
CA ARG A 14 36.13 -16.57 28.11
C ARG A 14 35.11 -17.65 27.83
N LYS A 15 34.13 -17.84 28.72
CA LYS A 15 33.10 -18.86 28.55
C LYS A 15 32.19 -18.55 27.35
N LYS A 16 31.68 -17.31 27.22
CA LYS A 16 30.87 -16.89 26.07
C LYS A 16 31.63 -17.00 24.75
N GLN A 17 32.91 -16.60 24.72
CA GLN A 17 33.75 -16.72 23.52
C GLN A 17 34.00 -18.18 23.14
N ALA A 18 34.23 -19.06 24.12
CA ALA A 18 34.40 -20.49 23.89
C ALA A 18 33.10 -21.15 23.39
N GLU A 19 31.94 -20.82 23.97
CA GLU A 19 30.62 -21.30 23.52
C GLU A 19 30.32 -20.85 22.08
N ARG A 20 30.59 -19.58 21.77
CA ARG A 20 30.47 -19.03 20.42
C ARG A 20 31.38 -19.75 19.43
N ALA A 21 32.64 -19.99 19.78
CA ALA A 21 33.58 -20.73 18.93
C ALA A 21 33.14 -22.19 18.73
N ALA A 22 32.64 -22.86 19.78
CA ALA A 22 32.17 -24.24 19.72
C ALA A 22 30.88 -24.41 18.90
N SER A 23 30.10 -23.34 18.72
CA SER A 23 28.90 -23.37 17.87
C SER A 23 29.20 -23.32 16.37
N ILE A 24 30.45 -23.07 15.98
CA ILE A 24 30.90 -23.12 14.58
C ILE A 24 31.32 -24.55 14.26
N PRO A 25 30.72 -25.21 13.25
CA PRO A 25 31.15 -26.52 12.77
C PRO A 25 32.64 -26.52 12.38
N ALA A 26 33.33 -27.62 12.69
CA ALA A 26 34.77 -27.72 12.46
C ALA A 26 35.14 -27.54 10.98
N GLU A 27 34.29 -28.03 10.07
CA GLU A 27 34.39 -27.89 8.62
C GLU A 27 34.26 -26.45 8.11
N TRP A 28 33.69 -25.53 8.91
CA TRP A 28 33.56 -24.10 8.58
C TRP A 28 34.70 -23.25 9.16
N THR A 29 35.72 -23.90 9.73
CA THR A 29 36.88 -23.21 10.31
C THR A 29 37.75 -22.60 9.22
N VAL A 30 38.07 -21.31 9.34
CA VAL A 30 38.96 -20.62 8.40
C VAL A 30 40.40 -21.13 8.59
N PRO A 31 41.07 -21.57 7.52
CA PRO A 31 42.47 -22.00 7.59
C PRO A 31 43.38 -20.91 8.16
N LYS A 32 44.31 -21.29 9.06
CA LYS A 32 45.19 -20.34 9.77
C LYS A 32 45.95 -19.37 8.86
N HIS A 33 46.34 -19.79 7.66
CA HIS A 33 47.08 -18.96 6.71
C HIS A 33 46.22 -17.88 6.02
N LEU A 34 44.89 -17.99 6.09
CA LEU A 34 43.93 -16.98 5.62
C LEU A 34 43.45 -16.07 6.74
N LEU A 35 43.75 -16.39 8.00
CA LEU A 35 43.43 -15.51 9.12
C LEU A 35 44.34 -14.27 9.08
N PRO A 36 43.77 -13.06 9.17
CA PRO A 36 44.56 -11.85 9.26
C PRO A 36 45.32 -11.77 10.59
N VAL A 37 46.37 -10.95 10.62
CA VAL A 37 47.10 -10.63 11.85
C VAL A 37 46.18 -9.89 12.82
N ASP A 38 46.14 -10.36 14.06
CA ASP A 38 45.29 -9.82 15.13
C ASP A 38 46.06 -9.74 16.47
N PRO A 39 46.06 -8.59 17.17
CA PRO A 39 45.47 -7.31 16.77
C PRO A 39 46.23 -6.71 15.57
N PRO A 40 45.54 -5.98 14.67
CA PRO A 40 46.23 -5.31 13.57
C PRO A 40 47.04 -4.12 14.08
N LEU A 41 48.24 -3.97 13.56
CA LEU A 41 49.13 -2.84 13.79
C LEU A 41 49.29 -2.05 12.49
N PRO A 42 49.52 -0.72 12.54
CA PRO A 42 49.79 0.07 11.35
C PRO A 42 50.89 -0.51 10.45
N ALA A 43 51.91 -1.14 11.05
CA ALA A 43 52.99 -1.81 10.33
C ALA A 43 52.55 -3.02 9.48
N ASN A 44 51.38 -3.62 9.77
CA ASN A 44 50.79 -4.68 8.94
C ASN A 44 50.14 -4.14 7.66
N GLY A 45 49.90 -2.83 7.58
CA GLY A 45 49.13 -2.21 6.51
C GLY A 45 47.64 -2.59 6.54
N PRO A 46 46.86 -2.14 5.54
CA PRO A 46 45.45 -2.48 5.43
C PRO A 46 45.28 -3.97 5.12
N GLN A 47 44.50 -4.67 5.95
CA GLN A 47 44.14 -6.08 5.74
C GLN A 47 42.69 -6.16 5.25
N ASN A 48 42.49 -6.47 3.98
CA ASN A 48 41.17 -6.64 3.36
C ASN A 48 40.80 -8.12 3.31
N VAL A 49 39.64 -8.47 3.87
CA VAL A 49 39.16 -9.86 4.00
C VAL A 49 37.84 -10.12 3.26
N LEU A 50 37.34 -9.15 2.48
CA LEU A 50 36.05 -9.25 1.79
C LEU A 50 35.97 -10.40 0.77
N SER A 51 37.09 -10.78 0.17
CA SER A 51 37.14 -11.83 -0.86
C SER A 51 37.33 -13.25 -0.30
N ILE A 52 37.75 -13.39 0.97
CA ILE A 52 38.09 -14.69 1.58
C ILE A 52 36.88 -15.65 1.62
N PRO A 53 35.63 -15.22 1.92
CA PRO A 53 34.50 -16.14 1.92
C PRO A 53 34.31 -16.86 0.57
N VAL A 54 34.53 -16.17 -0.55
CA VAL A 54 34.33 -16.76 -1.89
C VAL A 54 35.34 -17.87 -2.18
N SER A 55 36.54 -17.83 -1.60
CA SER A 55 37.55 -18.88 -1.80
C SER A 55 37.34 -20.12 -0.92
N LEU A 56 36.44 -20.05 0.07
CA LEU A 56 36.18 -21.12 1.03
C LEU A 56 34.81 -21.78 0.84
N LEU A 57 33.84 -21.05 0.28
CA LEU A 57 32.49 -21.55 0.03
C LEU A 57 32.42 -22.43 -1.23
N ALA A 58 31.54 -23.42 -1.21
CA ALA A 58 31.24 -24.18 -2.41
C ALA A 58 30.63 -23.26 -3.50
N PRO A 59 30.82 -23.54 -4.81
CA PRO A 59 30.30 -22.69 -5.88
C PRO A 59 28.79 -22.39 -5.76
N LYS A 60 28.02 -23.36 -5.27
CA LYS A 60 26.57 -23.19 -5.05
C LYS A 60 26.25 -22.24 -3.90
N GLU A 61 27.02 -22.27 -2.82
CA GLU A 61 26.86 -21.33 -1.70
C GLU A 61 27.22 -19.91 -2.11
N VAL A 62 28.25 -19.75 -2.96
CA VAL A 62 28.59 -18.46 -3.57
C VAL A 62 27.44 -17.94 -4.44
N GLU A 63 26.87 -18.79 -5.31
CA GLU A 63 25.69 -18.43 -6.11
C GLU A 63 24.53 -17.94 -5.23
N ILE A 64 24.17 -18.71 -4.19
CA ILE A 64 23.07 -18.39 -3.27
C ILE A 64 23.28 -17.05 -2.57
N THR A 65 24.50 -16.81 -2.06
CA THR A 65 24.80 -15.64 -1.22
C THR A 65 25.15 -14.37 -2.02
N GLU A 66 25.43 -14.48 -3.33
CA GLU A 66 25.84 -13.35 -4.16
C GLU A 66 24.92 -13.01 -5.33
N SER A 67 24.30 -14.01 -5.98
CA SER A 67 23.59 -13.80 -7.25
C SER A 67 22.14 -13.37 -7.08
N TYR A 68 21.62 -13.36 -5.85
CA TYR A 68 20.22 -13.05 -5.56
C TYR A 68 20.06 -11.71 -4.83
N SER A 69 19.03 -10.96 -5.22
CA SER A 69 18.38 -9.91 -4.42
C SER A 69 17.31 -10.51 -3.50
N VAL A 70 16.80 -9.76 -2.53
CA VAL A 70 15.71 -10.21 -1.65
C VAL A 70 14.50 -10.73 -2.46
N PRO A 71 13.94 -9.99 -3.43
CA PRO A 71 12.82 -10.49 -4.23
C PRO A 71 13.13 -11.77 -5.02
N SER A 72 14.33 -11.86 -5.61
CA SER A 72 14.68 -13.00 -6.46
C SER A 72 15.02 -14.25 -5.66
N LEU A 73 15.60 -14.11 -4.46
CA LEU A 73 15.82 -15.22 -3.52
C LEU A 73 14.49 -15.80 -3.06
N LEU A 74 13.57 -14.94 -2.61
CA LEU A 74 12.23 -15.33 -2.18
C LEU A 74 11.46 -16.05 -3.30
N ALA A 75 11.54 -15.54 -4.54
CA ALA A 75 10.94 -16.21 -5.69
C ALA A 75 11.56 -17.58 -5.97
N ALA A 76 12.88 -17.73 -5.83
CA ALA A 76 13.56 -19.01 -6.02
C ALA A 76 13.15 -20.04 -4.94
N ILE A 77 12.95 -19.61 -3.71
CA ILE A 77 12.44 -20.48 -2.63
C ILE A 77 10.98 -20.86 -2.89
N ALA A 78 10.12 -19.88 -3.18
CA ALA A 78 8.69 -20.11 -3.43
C ALA A 78 8.43 -21.05 -4.62
N THR A 79 9.27 -20.98 -5.66
CA THR A 79 9.22 -21.88 -6.83
C THR A 79 9.94 -23.21 -6.62
N LYS A 80 10.43 -23.49 -5.40
CA LYS A 80 11.16 -24.70 -5.02
C LYS A 80 12.45 -24.93 -5.84
N LYS A 81 13.00 -23.86 -6.46
CA LYS A 81 14.32 -23.89 -7.11
C LYS A 81 15.44 -23.99 -6.07
N LEU A 82 15.24 -23.37 -4.93
CA LEU A 82 16.08 -23.49 -3.74
C LEU A 82 15.18 -23.87 -2.57
N THR A 83 15.71 -24.61 -1.60
CA THR A 83 15.03 -24.84 -0.33
C THR A 83 15.50 -23.83 0.72
N ALA A 84 14.68 -23.52 1.72
CA ALA A 84 15.05 -22.66 2.84
C ALA A 84 16.26 -23.21 3.61
N VAL A 85 16.39 -24.53 3.74
CA VAL A 85 17.58 -25.18 4.34
C VAL A 85 18.84 -24.90 3.52
N GLN A 86 18.81 -25.09 2.19
CA GLN A 86 19.97 -24.79 1.33
C GLN A 86 20.40 -23.33 1.43
N VAL A 87 19.43 -22.43 1.47
CA VAL A 87 19.68 -20.99 1.64
C VAL A 87 20.29 -20.72 3.01
N THR A 88 19.67 -21.22 4.08
CA THR A 88 20.11 -21.00 5.46
C THR A 88 21.51 -21.55 5.70
N ASP A 89 21.82 -22.77 5.25
CA ASP A 89 23.13 -23.40 5.42
C ASP A 89 24.24 -22.57 4.73
N ALA A 90 23.99 -22.11 3.49
CA ALA A 90 24.95 -21.27 2.76
C ALA A 90 25.25 -19.94 3.46
N PHE A 91 24.20 -19.28 4.00
CA PHE A 91 24.38 -18.03 4.75
C PHE A 91 25.01 -18.25 6.13
N CYS A 92 24.69 -19.35 6.84
CA CYS A 92 25.32 -19.70 8.11
C CYS A 92 26.81 -20.00 7.94
N HIS A 93 27.20 -20.74 6.91
CA HIS A 93 28.60 -21.02 6.58
C HIS A 93 29.37 -19.73 6.28
N ARG A 94 28.81 -18.85 5.44
CA ARG A 94 29.41 -17.53 5.17
C ARG A 94 29.49 -16.66 6.42
N ALA A 95 28.48 -16.67 7.28
CA ALA A 95 28.48 -15.96 8.56
C ALA A 95 29.56 -16.47 9.53
N ALA A 96 29.79 -17.78 9.59
CA ALA A 96 30.87 -18.37 10.39
C ALA A 96 32.25 -17.91 9.91
N ILE A 97 32.48 -17.85 8.58
CA ILE A 97 33.71 -17.31 8.00
C ILE A 97 33.84 -15.81 8.33
N ALA A 98 32.79 -15.03 8.11
CA ALA A 98 32.79 -13.60 8.42
C ALA A 98 33.12 -13.35 9.89
N HIS A 99 32.55 -14.15 10.80
CA HIS A 99 32.81 -14.06 12.21
C HIS A 99 34.28 -14.33 12.56
N GLN A 100 34.89 -15.40 12.05
CA GLN A 100 36.30 -15.71 12.31
C GLN A 100 37.24 -14.62 11.77
N LEU A 101 36.85 -13.96 10.68
CA LEU A 101 37.63 -12.89 10.05
C LEU A 101 37.39 -11.50 10.67
N THR A 102 36.37 -11.29 11.50
CA THR A 102 35.99 -9.93 11.93
C THR A 102 35.38 -9.82 13.32
N ASN A 103 35.07 -10.93 13.98
CA ASN A 103 34.45 -10.99 15.31
C ASN A 103 33.08 -10.25 15.39
N CYS A 104 32.24 -10.40 14.36
CA CYS A 104 30.98 -9.65 14.22
C CYS A 104 29.72 -10.26 14.88
N ILE A 105 29.79 -11.48 15.47
CA ILE A 105 28.64 -12.23 16.00
C ILE A 105 28.79 -12.36 17.52
N THR A 106 27.70 -12.18 18.28
CA THR A 106 27.63 -12.52 19.72
C THR A 106 27.10 -13.94 19.89
N GLU A 107 25.92 -14.22 19.33
CA GLU A 107 25.22 -15.49 19.44
C GLU A 107 24.97 -16.07 18.03
N PRO A 108 25.71 -17.11 17.61
CA PRO A 108 25.41 -17.85 16.39
C PRO A 108 24.17 -18.71 16.59
N LEU A 109 23.13 -18.53 15.76
CA LEU A 109 21.85 -19.24 15.88
C LEU A 109 21.72 -20.35 14.85
N PHE A 110 22.82 -20.86 14.31
CA PHE A 110 22.84 -21.74 13.13
C PHE A 110 21.96 -22.99 13.30
N THR A 111 22.01 -23.67 14.45
CA THR A 111 21.18 -24.84 14.71
C THR A 111 19.68 -24.50 14.73
N GLN A 112 19.30 -23.42 15.41
CA GLN A 112 17.90 -22.96 15.47
C GLN A 112 17.41 -22.46 14.11
N ALA A 113 18.26 -21.74 13.38
CA ALA A 113 18.01 -21.24 12.04
C ALA A 113 17.75 -22.39 11.07
N ARG A 114 18.60 -23.43 11.11
CA ARG A 114 18.45 -24.61 10.27
C ARG A 114 17.19 -25.41 10.59
N ALA A 115 16.85 -25.57 11.87
CA ALA A 115 15.59 -26.20 12.28
C ALA A 115 14.38 -25.44 11.73
N ARG A 116 14.35 -24.11 11.91
CA ARG A 116 13.30 -23.24 11.36
C ARG A 116 13.21 -23.34 9.84
N ALA A 117 14.35 -23.38 9.15
CA ALA A 117 14.39 -23.53 7.70
C ALA A 117 13.80 -24.87 7.24
N SER A 118 14.04 -25.96 7.98
CA SER A 118 13.42 -27.25 7.74
C SER A 118 11.90 -27.18 7.91
N ASP A 119 11.41 -26.56 8.98
CA ASP A 119 9.96 -26.39 9.22
C ASP A 119 9.29 -25.58 8.09
N LEU A 120 10.00 -24.59 7.54
CA LEU A 120 9.52 -23.77 6.43
C LEU A 120 9.46 -24.59 5.13
N ASP A 121 10.48 -25.39 4.83
CA ASP A 121 10.48 -26.30 3.69
C ASP A 121 9.34 -27.33 3.78
N ASP A 122 9.15 -27.95 4.95
CA ASP A 122 8.05 -28.90 5.19
C ASP A 122 6.68 -28.24 5.05
N TYR A 123 6.53 -27.01 5.56
CA TYR A 123 5.32 -26.22 5.38
C TYR A 123 5.04 -25.96 3.89
N LEU A 124 6.03 -25.46 3.13
CA LEU A 124 5.88 -25.16 1.70
C LEU A 124 5.57 -26.42 0.87
N LEU A 125 6.09 -27.58 1.27
CA LEU A 125 5.75 -28.85 0.66
C LEU A 125 4.31 -29.27 0.95
N SER A 126 3.87 -29.14 2.21
CA SER A 126 2.53 -29.57 2.65
C SER A 126 1.39 -28.63 2.21
N ALA A 127 1.58 -27.31 2.32
CA ALA A 127 0.56 -26.30 2.05
C ALA A 127 0.53 -25.89 0.58
N GLY A 128 1.62 -26.13 -0.17
CA GLY A 128 1.76 -25.74 -1.57
C GLY A 128 2.07 -24.26 -1.79
N GLU A 129 2.11 -23.44 -0.73
CA GLU A 129 2.44 -22.02 -0.77
C GLU A 129 3.34 -21.59 0.41
N PRO A 130 4.07 -20.45 0.28
CA PRO A 130 4.94 -19.97 1.36
C PRO A 130 4.17 -19.51 2.59
N LEU A 131 4.68 -19.83 3.79
CA LEU A 131 4.14 -19.38 5.10
C LEU A 131 3.91 -17.87 5.20
N GLY A 132 4.73 -17.08 4.51
CA GLY A 132 4.63 -15.63 4.50
C GLY A 132 5.46 -15.01 3.38
N PRO A 133 5.36 -13.69 3.18
CA PRO A 133 6.02 -13.01 2.06
C PRO A 133 7.55 -13.00 2.15
N LEU A 134 8.13 -13.30 3.32
CA LEU A 134 9.57 -13.36 3.56
C LEU A 134 10.06 -14.78 3.87
N HIS A 135 9.32 -15.80 3.42
CA HIS A 135 9.59 -17.22 3.65
C HIS A 135 11.01 -17.63 3.28
N GLY A 136 11.77 -18.10 4.28
CA GLY A 136 13.14 -18.57 4.13
C GLY A 136 14.19 -17.47 4.05
N LEU A 137 13.84 -16.19 4.27
CA LEU A 137 14.80 -15.09 4.17
C LEU A 137 15.79 -15.08 5.35
N PRO A 138 17.11 -15.21 5.11
CA PRO A 138 18.10 -15.19 6.18
C PRO A 138 18.42 -13.76 6.61
N ILE A 139 18.22 -13.49 7.90
CA ILE A 139 18.43 -12.17 8.53
C ILE A 139 19.28 -12.28 9.80
N SER A 140 19.87 -11.17 10.23
CA SER A 140 20.52 -11.05 11.55
C SER A 140 19.91 -9.92 12.37
N MET A 141 20.04 -10.05 13.69
CA MET A 141 19.51 -9.09 14.65
C MET A 141 20.64 -8.54 15.51
N LYS A 142 20.66 -7.22 15.74
CA LYS A 142 21.57 -6.62 16.72
C LYS A 142 21.39 -7.25 18.10
N ASP A 143 22.46 -7.35 18.91
CA ASP A 143 22.41 -8.02 20.21
C ASP A 143 21.39 -7.43 21.22
N THR A 144 20.81 -6.26 20.91
CA THR A 144 19.81 -5.57 21.73
C THR A 144 18.42 -6.18 21.68
N PHE A 145 18.09 -6.95 20.64
CA PHE A 145 16.77 -7.56 20.49
C PHE A 145 16.65 -8.84 21.30
N ASN A 146 15.56 -8.95 22.07
CA ASN A 146 15.24 -10.18 22.76
C ASN A 146 14.82 -11.27 21.77
N ILE A 147 15.47 -12.41 21.85
CA ILE A 147 15.11 -13.64 21.16
C ILE A 147 14.96 -14.70 22.24
N LYS A 148 13.79 -15.35 22.30
CA LYS A 148 13.45 -16.32 23.34
C LYS A 148 14.50 -17.42 23.41
N GLY A 149 15.04 -17.65 24.60
CA GLY A 149 16.07 -18.66 24.87
C GLY A 149 17.50 -18.21 24.55
N VAL A 150 17.71 -16.97 24.10
CA VAL A 150 19.02 -16.43 23.72
C VAL A 150 19.35 -15.23 24.61
N ASP A 151 20.62 -15.07 24.98
CA ASP A 151 21.09 -13.92 25.76
C ASP A 151 20.89 -12.59 25.00
N THR A 152 20.56 -11.53 25.73
CA THR A 152 20.62 -10.13 25.28
C THR A 152 21.65 -9.42 26.16
N SER A 153 22.93 -9.65 25.85
CA SER A 153 24.03 -9.22 26.71
C SER A 153 24.28 -7.72 26.64
N VAL A 154 23.96 -7.11 25.48
CA VAL A 154 24.36 -5.77 25.07
C VAL A 154 25.82 -5.40 25.38
N GLY A 155 26.71 -6.40 25.33
CA GLY A 155 28.14 -6.22 25.61
C GLY A 155 28.50 -6.07 27.09
N PHE A 156 27.60 -6.37 28.03
CA PHE A 156 27.88 -6.41 29.47
C PHE A 156 27.99 -7.84 29.99
N ALA A 157 29.03 -8.12 30.78
CA ALA A 157 29.18 -9.43 31.41
C ALA A 157 28.05 -9.75 32.41
N SER A 158 27.48 -8.73 33.05
CA SER A 158 26.39 -8.86 34.03
C SER A 158 25.05 -9.29 33.41
N LEU A 159 24.92 -9.23 32.09
CA LEU A 159 23.73 -9.60 31.34
C LEU A 159 23.89 -10.92 30.55
N CYS A 160 25.08 -11.50 30.55
CA CYS A 160 25.30 -12.84 29.99
C CYS A 160 24.65 -13.92 30.86
N TYR A 161 24.29 -15.06 30.25
CA TYR A 161 23.62 -16.19 30.90
C TYR A 161 22.28 -15.82 31.52
N LYS A 162 21.57 -14.90 30.87
CA LYS A 162 20.23 -14.43 31.20
C LYS A 162 19.39 -14.43 29.93
N PRO A 163 19.08 -15.62 29.39
CA PRO A 163 18.38 -15.73 28.12
C PRO A 163 17.01 -15.06 28.21
N ALA A 164 16.60 -14.38 27.14
CA ALA A 164 15.31 -13.72 27.11
C ALA A 164 14.17 -14.74 27.22
N THR A 165 13.13 -14.41 27.98
CA THR A 165 11.96 -15.28 28.19
C THR A 165 10.94 -15.20 27.07
N SER A 166 10.97 -14.11 26.30
CA SER A 166 10.10 -13.84 25.16
C SER A 166 10.87 -13.17 24.03
N ASN A 167 10.35 -13.27 22.82
CA ASN A 167 10.85 -12.52 21.67
C ASN A 167 10.47 -11.03 21.81
N ALA A 168 11.25 -10.18 21.15
CA ALA A 168 10.81 -8.82 20.84
C ALA A 168 9.64 -8.85 19.84
N PRO A 169 8.70 -7.89 19.87
CA PRO A 169 7.60 -7.84 18.90
C PRO A 169 8.05 -7.86 17.44
N LEU A 170 9.16 -7.18 17.12
CA LEU A 170 9.74 -7.21 15.77
C LEU A 170 10.26 -8.62 15.41
N VAL A 171 10.82 -9.35 16.35
CA VAL A 171 11.30 -10.73 16.11
C VAL A 171 10.11 -11.64 15.78
N ASP A 172 9.03 -11.57 16.56
CA ASP A 172 7.84 -12.39 16.28
C ASP A 172 7.20 -12.03 14.94
N LEU A 173 7.08 -10.73 14.61
CA LEU A 173 6.63 -10.27 13.30
C LEU A 173 7.49 -10.88 12.19
N LEU A 174 8.82 -10.77 12.26
CA LEU A 174 9.70 -11.27 11.20
C LEU A 174 9.62 -12.79 11.06
N LEU A 175 9.54 -13.53 12.16
CA LEU A 175 9.34 -14.98 12.14
C LEU A 175 7.97 -15.36 11.54
N SER A 176 6.92 -14.59 11.82
CA SER A 176 5.57 -14.79 11.25
C SER A 176 5.51 -14.55 9.74
N LEU A 177 6.39 -13.69 9.20
CA LEU A 177 6.54 -13.48 7.76
C LEU A 177 7.40 -14.55 7.08
N GLY A 178 7.99 -15.45 7.87
CA GLY A 178 8.79 -16.57 7.40
C GLY A 178 10.30 -16.33 7.37
N CYS A 179 10.81 -15.25 7.99
CA CYS A 179 12.25 -15.03 8.09
C CYS A 179 12.95 -16.12 8.94
N VAL A 180 14.24 -16.29 8.69
CA VAL A 180 15.15 -17.16 9.44
C VAL A 180 16.24 -16.30 10.07
N ILE A 181 16.28 -16.22 11.40
CA ILE A 181 17.30 -15.44 12.11
C ILE A 181 18.54 -16.31 12.33
N ILE A 182 19.66 -15.94 11.72
CA ILE A 182 20.89 -16.77 11.72
C ILE A 182 21.88 -16.40 12.83
N ALA A 183 21.82 -15.18 13.37
CA ALA A 183 22.76 -14.70 14.38
C ALA A 183 22.26 -13.46 15.12
N LYS A 184 22.75 -13.27 16.35
CA LYS A 184 22.82 -11.96 17.02
C LYS A 184 24.20 -11.33 16.80
N THR A 185 24.26 -10.03 16.52
CA THR A 185 25.51 -9.37 16.09
C THR A 185 26.12 -8.43 17.13
N ASN A 186 27.44 -8.32 17.10
CA ASN A 186 28.25 -7.64 18.10
C ASN A 186 28.10 -6.11 18.09
N ILE A 187 28.21 -5.53 19.29
CA ILE A 187 27.92 -4.13 19.60
C ILE A 187 28.97 -3.55 20.56
N PRO A 188 29.08 -2.22 20.73
CA PRO A 188 29.93 -1.66 21.77
C PRO A 188 29.36 -1.76 23.18
N GLN A 189 30.25 -1.77 24.16
CA GLN A 189 29.93 -1.60 25.57
C GLN A 189 29.06 -0.34 25.75
N THR A 190 27.96 -0.44 26.50
CA THR A 190 26.95 0.62 26.74
C THR A 190 26.09 1.02 25.54
N MET A 191 26.38 0.57 24.32
CA MET A 191 25.77 1.05 23.06
C MET A 191 26.06 2.53 22.71
N MET A 192 26.76 3.29 23.57
CA MET A 192 27.01 4.72 23.39
C MET A 192 28.31 5.05 22.63
N SER A 193 29.05 4.01 22.20
CA SER A 193 30.24 4.19 21.36
C SER A 193 29.89 4.15 19.87
N LEU A 194 30.65 4.92 19.09
CA LEU A 194 30.57 4.97 17.61
C LEU A 194 31.54 3.98 16.95
N ASP A 195 32.11 3.11 17.77
CA ASP A 195 32.88 1.93 17.38
C ASP A 195 32.17 0.68 17.93
N SER A 196 32.64 -0.54 17.63
CA SER A 196 32.00 -1.79 18.12
C SER A 196 32.99 -2.67 18.89
N VAL A 197 33.17 -2.36 20.18
CA VAL A 197 34.01 -3.12 21.11
C VAL A 197 33.37 -3.24 22.49
N ASN A 198 33.42 -4.44 23.07
CA ASN A 198 33.06 -4.70 24.46
C ASN A 198 34.00 -5.76 25.07
N ASN A 199 34.01 -5.90 26.39
CA ASN A 199 34.94 -6.82 27.05
C ASN A 199 34.49 -8.29 27.03
N VAL A 200 33.22 -8.57 26.68
CA VAL A 200 32.68 -9.93 26.62
C VAL A 200 33.10 -10.61 25.33
N PHE A 201 32.83 -9.98 24.18
CA PHE A 201 33.01 -10.54 22.85
C PHE A 201 34.21 -9.97 22.10
N GLY A 202 34.80 -8.88 22.59
CA GLY A 202 35.91 -8.19 21.92
C GLY A 202 35.45 -7.22 20.84
N ARG A 203 36.38 -6.84 19.96
CA ARG A 203 36.18 -5.83 18.92
C ARG A 203 35.71 -6.44 17.62
N THR A 204 34.71 -5.83 16.99
CA THR A 204 34.35 -6.07 15.59
C THR A 204 35.29 -5.30 14.68
N MET A 205 35.87 -5.98 13.68
CA MET A 205 36.83 -5.42 12.74
C MET A 205 36.17 -5.08 11.40
N ASN A 206 36.56 -3.95 10.80
CA ASN A 206 36.11 -3.60 9.46
C ASN A 206 36.71 -4.56 8.42
N PRO A 207 35.90 -5.18 7.54
CA PRO A 207 36.37 -6.19 6.60
C PRO A 207 37.16 -5.63 5.42
N ALA A 208 36.98 -4.35 5.07
CA ALA A 208 37.71 -3.71 3.97
C ALA A 208 39.11 -3.25 4.42
N ASN A 209 39.24 -2.81 5.66
CA ASN A 209 40.51 -2.44 6.27
C ASN A 209 40.44 -2.58 7.80
N ARG A 210 41.11 -3.60 8.35
CA ARG A 210 41.11 -3.91 9.79
C ARG A 210 41.74 -2.83 10.70
N LEU A 211 42.42 -1.81 10.16
CA LEU A 211 42.88 -0.65 10.97
C LEU A 211 41.76 0.37 11.24
N MET A 212 40.63 0.23 10.54
CA MET A 212 39.51 1.18 10.56
C MET A 212 38.38 0.68 11.44
N THR A 213 37.61 1.62 11.98
CA THR A 213 36.40 1.26 12.74
C THR A 213 35.38 0.54 11.85
N ALA A 214 34.69 -0.45 12.42
CA ALA A 214 33.49 -1.05 11.82
C ALA A 214 32.23 -0.16 12.00
N GLY A 215 32.38 0.98 12.69
CA GLY A 215 31.28 1.84 13.12
C GLY A 215 30.51 1.23 14.30
N GLY A 216 29.61 2.03 14.87
CA GLY A 216 28.81 1.63 16.02
C GLY A 216 27.51 2.42 16.16
N SER A 217 26.53 1.91 16.90
CA SER A 217 26.61 0.71 17.73
C SER A 217 26.19 -0.60 17.03
N SER A 218 25.70 -0.57 15.79
CA SER A 218 25.32 -1.79 15.04
C SER A 218 26.45 -2.29 14.13
N GLY A 219 27.70 -2.28 14.60
CA GLY A 219 28.87 -2.61 13.76
C GLY A 219 28.88 -4.05 13.29
N GLY A 220 28.44 -5.01 14.11
CA GLY A 220 28.30 -6.40 13.70
C GLY A 220 27.34 -6.58 12.52
N GLU A 221 26.18 -5.92 12.53
CA GLU A 221 25.25 -5.89 11.38
C GLU A 221 25.94 -5.30 10.12
N GLY A 222 26.68 -4.21 10.28
CA GLY A 222 27.41 -3.57 9.18
C GLY A 222 28.39 -4.53 8.49
N VAL A 223 29.15 -5.30 9.29
CA VAL A 223 30.09 -6.29 8.77
C VAL A 223 29.38 -7.48 8.14
N MET A 224 28.31 -7.99 8.77
CA MET A 224 27.54 -9.12 8.23
C MET A 224 27.01 -8.82 6.83
N VAL A 225 26.44 -7.63 6.61
CA VAL A 225 25.93 -7.22 5.30
C VAL A 225 27.07 -7.01 4.29
N ALA A 226 28.17 -6.36 4.70
CA ALA A 226 29.31 -6.12 3.81
C ALA A 226 30.00 -7.41 3.36
N MET A 227 30.08 -8.41 4.24
CA MET A 227 30.58 -9.76 3.95
C MET A 227 29.54 -10.65 3.26
N LYS A 228 28.36 -10.10 2.92
CA LYS A 228 27.23 -10.82 2.30
C LYS A 228 26.78 -12.06 3.09
N ALA A 229 26.93 -12.02 4.41
CA ALA A 229 26.63 -13.10 5.34
C ALA A 229 25.16 -13.14 5.79
N ASN A 230 24.36 -12.16 5.39
CA ASN A 230 22.91 -12.10 5.54
C ASN A 230 22.30 -11.32 4.35
N MET A 231 20.97 -11.37 4.21
CA MET A 231 20.28 -10.54 3.21
C MET A 231 19.92 -9.16 3.76
N ILE A 232 19.41 -9.13 5.00
CA ILE A 232 19.04 -7.92 5.74
C ILE A 232 19.52 -8.06 7.18
N GLY A 233 20.13 -6.99 7.69
CA GLY A 233 20.48 -6.84 9.10
C GLY A 233 19.54 -5.87 9.79
N ILE A 234 19.14 -6.14 11.04
CA ILE A 234 18.28 -5.26 11.83
C ILE A 234 19.08 -4.58 12.94
N GLY A 235 19.29 -3.28 12.78
CA GLY A 235 19.99 -2.43 13.74
C GLY A 235 19.07 -1.49 14.51
N THR A 236 19.66 -0.67 15.36
CA THR A 236 18.97 0.43 16.05
C THR A 236 19.73 1.74 15.99
N ASP A 237 19.01 2.86 16.00
CA ASP A 237 19.56 4.20 15.84
C ASP A 237 18.93 5.19 16.82
N ILE A 238 19.76 5.74 17.72
CA ILE A 238 19.43 6.90 18.57
C ILE A 238 20.39 8.09 18.30
N GLY A 239 21.40 7.91 17.47
CA GLY A 239 22.43 8.93 17.23
C GLY A 239 23.27 8.73 15.98
N GLY A 240 22.90 7.77 15.13
CA GLY A 240 23.64 7.33 13.94
C GLY A 240 23.93 5.82 13.90
N SER A 241 23.47 5.04 14.87
CA SER A 241 23.90 3.65 15.06
C SER A 241 23.47 2.64 14.00
N ILE A 242 22.60 3.01 13.04
CA ILE A 242 22.37 2.25 11.79
C ILE A 242 23.28 2.80 10.67
N ARG A 243 23.34 4.13 10.57
CA ARG A 243 23.98 4.87 9.45
C ARG A 243 25.50 4.88 9.51
N ILE A 244 26.09 4.91 10.71
CA ILE A 244 27.54 4.92 10.94
C ILE A 244 28.17 3.58 10.58
N PRO A 245 27.65 2.42 11.05
CA PRO A 245 28.07 1.12 10.52
C PRO A 245 27.89 1.00 9.01
N ALA A 246 26.81 1.55 8.45
CA ALA A 246 26.58 1.52 7.01
C ALA A 246 27.65 2.30 6.23
N MET A 247 28.03 3.50 6.71
CA MET A 247 29.14 4.28 6.17
C MET A 247 30.47 3.54 6.27
N ALA A 248 30.79 3.01 7.46
CA ALA A 248 32.06 2.37 7.74
C ALA A 248 32.31 1.14 6.85
N ASN A 249 31.26 0.36 6.58
CA ASN A 249 31.35 -0.90 5.84
C ASN A 249 30.89 -0.78 4.38
N GLY A 250 30.44 0.41 3.94
CA GLY A 250 30.07 0.68 2.55
C GLY A 250 28.79 -0.01 2.07
N ILE A 251 27.75 0.00 2.89
CA ILE A 251 26.46 -0.66 2.62
C ILE A 251 25.31 0.34 2.71
N TYR A 252 24.11 -0.12 2.33
CA TYR A 252 22.89 0.69 2.42
C TYR A 252 22.23 0.51 3.78
N SER A 253 21.53 1.54 4.22
CA SER A 253 20.68 1.43 5.42
C SER A 253 19.55 2.43 5.40
N LEU A 254 18.51 2.19 6.18
CA LEU A 254 17.46 3.17 6.47
C LEU A 254 17.24 3.28 7.98
N LYS A 255 17.33 4.52 8.48
CA LYS A 255 16.74 4.91 9.75
C LYS A 255 15.31 5.43 9.48
N PRO A 256 14.24 4.67 9.81
CA PRO A 256 12.87 5.17 9.67
C PRO A 256 12.58 6.29 10.68
N GLY A 257 11.46 6.98 10.51
CA GLY A 257 10.85 7.83 11.51
C GLY A 257 10.41 7.04 12.74
N ASN A 258 10.08 7.75 13.81
CA ASN A 258 9.54 7.14 15.01
C ASN A 258 8.24 6.40 14.72
N TYR A 259 8.03 5.29 15.43
CA TYR A 259 6.78 4.53 15.43
C TYR A 259 6.40 3.79 14.13
N ILE A 260 7.37 3.60 13.22
CA ILE A 260 7.18 2.84 11.96
C ILE A 260 7.50 1.35 12.12
N ILE A 261 8.58 1.05 12.85
CA ILE A 261 9.05 -0.32 13.09
C ILE A 261 9.14 -0.53 14.60
N PRO A 262 8.66 -1.68 15.14
CA PRO A 262 8.66 -1.91 16.57
C PRO A 262 10.06 -1.80 17.15
N TYR A 263 10.23 -0.94 18.15
CA TYR A 263 11.45 -0.84 18.92
C TYR A 263 11.37 -1.61 20.23
N GLY A 264 10.17 -1.85 20.77
CA GLY A 264 9.91 -2.62 21.98
C GLY A 264 10.61 -3.99 22.04
N GLY A 265 10.71 -4.55 23.25
CA GLY A 265 11.37 -5.84 23.48
C GLY A 265 12.89 -5.82 23.35
N GLN A 266 13.51 -4.67 23.64
CA GLN A 266 14.95 -4.51 23.70
C GLN A 266 15.46 -4.26 25.12
N PHE A 267 16.76 -4.45 25.33
CA PHE A 267 17.40 -4.03 26.57
C PHE A 267 17.32 -2.50 26.74
N VAL A 268 16.84 -2.07 27.91
CA VAL A 268 16.80 -0.67 28.34
C VAL A 268 17.25 -0.57 29.79
N THR A 269 17.94 0.51 30.14
CA THR A 269 18.39 0.78 31.51
C THR A 269 17.27 1.27 32.41
N THR A 270 16.39 2.12 31.87
CA THR A 270 15.17 2.56 32.57
C THR A 270 13.97 2.43 31.64
N THR A 271 12.94 1.75 32.11
CA THR A 271 11.68 1.59 31.37
C THR A 271 11.05 2.97 31.12
N GLY A 272 10.57 3.19 29.89
CA GLY A 272 9.82 4.40 29.53
C GLY A 272 10.68 5.64 29.22
N ILE A 273 12.00 5.61 29.41
CA ILE A 273 12.84 6.80 29.21
C ILE A 273 12.78 7.37 27.80
N GLY A 274 12.66 6.52 26.78
CA GLY A 274 12.54 6.94 25.38
C GLY A 274 11.32 7.84 25.12
N ARG A 275 10.27 7.71 25.93
CA ARG A 275 9.06 8.56 25.86
C ARG A 275 9.28 9.95 26.43
N ALA A 276 10.22 10.11 27.38
CA ALA A 276 10.54 11.39 28.01
C ALA A 276 11.71 12.12 27.32
N GLY A 277 12.70 11.37 26.83
CA GLY A 277 13.91 11.89 26.18
C GLY A 277 13.84 11.82 24.65
N VAL A 278 14.74 11.02 24.07
CA VAL A 278 14.82 10.75 22.63
C VAL A 278 14.45 9.30 22.37
N GLN A 279 13.50 9.09 21.46
CA GLN A 279 13.09 7.77 21.04
C GLN A 279 14.12 7.18 20.08
N ALA A 280 14.60 5.98 20.38
CA ALA A 280 15.39 5.18 19.45
C ALA A 280 14.47 4.43 18.48
N VAL A 281 14.99 4.12 17.29
CA VAL A 281 14.25 3.38 16.26
C VAL A 281 15.00 2.12 15.83
N ALA A 282 14.26 1.10 15.41
CA ALA A 282 14.79 -0.06 14.70
C ALA A 282 14.77 0.20 13.19
N GLY A 283 15.71 -0.37 12.43
CA GLY A 283 15.73 -0.19 10.98
C GLY A 283 16.70 -1.13 10.26
N PRO A 284 16.51 -1.32 8.94
CA PRO A 284 17.27 -2.28 8.16
C PRO A 284 18.62 -1.73 7.65
N LEU A 285 19.60 -2.63 7.59
CA LEU A 285 20.83 -2.52 6.81
C LEU A 285 20.77 -3.57 5.69
N GLY A 286 21.24 -3.23 4.49
CA GLY A 286 21.12 -4.11 3.32
C GLY A 286 22.17 -3.82 2.26
N ARG A 287 22.26 -4.72 1.27
CA ARG A 287 23.24 -4.63 0.17
C ARG A 287 22.82 -3.66 -0.92
N SER A 288 21.54 -3.30 -0.98
CA SER A 288 20.99 -2.36 -1.94
C SER A 288 19.74 -1.66 -1.38
N ALA A 289 19.40 -0.51 -1.97
CA ALA A 289 18.13 0.16 -1.68
C ALA A 289 16.92 -0.71 -2.06
N GLN A 290 17.02 -1.53 -3.11
CA GLN A 290 15.95 -2.44 -3.54
C GLN A 290 15.67 -3.54 -2.52
N ASP A 291 16.71 -4.11 -1.92
CA ASP A 291 16.56 -5.15 -0.88
C ASP A 291 15.86 -4.58 0.36
N ILE A 292 16.27 -3.38 0.80
CA ILE A 292 15.64 -2.66 1.91
C ILE A 292 14.17 -2.33 1.59
N ASP A 293 13.90 -1.78 0.39
CA ASP A 293 12.55 -1.42 -0.04
C ASP A 293 11.61 -2.64 -0.10
N SER A 294 12.09 -3.76 -0.65
CA SER A 294 11.32 -5.01 -0.70
C SER A 294 11.03 -5.55 0.69
N PHE A 295 11.99 -5.47 1.61
CA PHE A 295 11.79 -5.89 3.00
C PHE A 295 10.72 -5.02 3.69
N LEU A 296 10.85 -3.69 3.61
CA LEU A 296 9.94 -2.76 4.27
C LEU A 296 8.51 -2.81 3.70
N THR A 297 8.36 -3.08 2.40
CA THR A 297 7.06 -3.30 1.75
C THR A 297 6.23 -4.39 2.43
N HIS A 298 6.88 -5.42 2.99
CA HIS A 298 6.20 -6.53 3.65
C HIS A 298 6.12 -6.39 5.17
N VAL A 299 7.05 -5.66 5.78
CA VAL A 299 7.16 -5.52 7.24
C VAL A 299 6.31 -4.37 7.77
N VAL A 300 6.48 -3.16 7.23
CA VAL A 300 5.89 -1.93 7.76
C VAL A 300 4.36 -1.98 7.87
N PRO A 301 3.61 -2.49 6.86
CA PRO A 301 2.14 -2.55 6.97
C PRO A 301 1.62 -3.36 8.16
N LYS A 302 2.44 -4.26 8.70
CA LYS A 302 2.07 -5.18 9.79
C LYS A 302 2.66 -4.77 11.14
N CYS A 303 3.60 -3.84 11.18
CA CYS A 303 4.29 -3.41 12.40
C CYS A 303 3.35 -3.05 13.56
N HIS A 304 2.27 -2.32 13.27
CA HIS A 304 1.29 -1.85 14.26
C HIS A 304 0.50 -2.97 14.95
N LEU A 305 0.45 -4.17 14.36
CA LEU A 305 -0.21 -5.34 14.94
C LEU A 305 0.64 -6.01 16.03
N TRP A 306 1.94 -5.71 16.09
CA TRP A 306 2.89 -6.37 16.96
C TRP A 306 3.49 -5.41 18.00
N GLY A 307 3.93 -4.22 17.58
CA GLY A 307 4.59 -3.26 18.46
C GLY A 307 3.61 -2.28 19.11
N GLU A 308 3.68 -2.14 20.44
CA GLU A 308 2.94 -1.14 21.22
C GLU A 308 3.38 0.30 20.93
N ASP A 309 4.55 0.45 20.31
CA ASP A 309 5.17 1.68 19.89
C ASP A 309 5.05 1.90 18.39
N CYS A 310 4.11 1.23 17.70
CA CYS A 310 3.90 1.39 16.28
C CYS A 310 2.54 2.02 15.96
N ARG A 311 2.51 2.77 14.86
CA ARG A 311 1.27 3.33 14.30
C ARG A 311 0.90 2.57 13.02
N ALA A 312 -0.40 2.42 12.77
CA ALA A 312 -0.87 1.88 11.51
C ALA A 312 -0.43 2.81 10.37
N THR A 313 0.31 2.27 9.41
CA THR A 313 0.83 3.00 8.25
C THR A 313 1.12 2.02 7.12
N SER A 314 1.38 2.53 5.91
CA SER A 314 1.83 1.72 4.79
C SER A 314 3.20 2.18 4.28
N TRP A 315 3.91 1.29 3.60
CA TRP A 315 5.19 1.60 2.97
C TRP A 315 4.99 1.98 1.50
N SER A 316 5.24 3.25 1.18
CA SER A 316 5.31 3.70 -0.21
C SER A 316 6.76 3.63 -0.68
N SER A 317 7.04 2.71 -1.60
CA SER A 317 8.38 2.59 -2.19
C SER A 317 8.87 3.93 -2.75
N PRO A 318 9.95 4.52 -2.19
CA PRO A 318 10.49 5.79 -2.65
C PRO A 318 11.15 5.66 -4.04
N LEU A 319 11.43 4.44 -4.51
CA LEU A 319 12.01 4.17 -5.84
C LEU A 319 11.05 4.50 -7.00
N LYS A 320 9.78 4.79 -6.72
CA LYS A 320 8.74 5.04 -7.73
C LYS A 320 8.21 6.48 -7.74
N ALA A 321 8.65 7.35 -6.83
CA ALA A 321 8.10 8.69 -6.68
C ALA A 321 8.87 9.72 -7.51
N LEU A 322 8.19 10.37 -8.47
CA LEU A 322 8.54 11.73 -8.90
C LEU A 322 8.03 12.70 -7.82
N GLY A 323 8.70 13.85 -7.66
CA GLY A 323 8.18 14.92 -6.81
C GLY A 323 6.77 15.39 -7.28
N PRO A 324 6.00 16.10 -6.44
CA PRO A 324 4.61 16.51 -6.73
C PRO A 324 4.41 17.28 -8.05
N LEU A 325 5.48 17.82 -8.63
CA LEU A 325 5.51 18.62 -9.86
C LEU A 325 6.16 17.90 -11.06
N GLY A 326 6.39 16.59 -10.96
CA GLY A 326 7.06 15.80 -12.00
C GLY A 326 8.58 16.00 -12.05
N LYS A 327 9.16 16.79 -11.14
CA LYS A 327 10.59 16.97 -10.94
C LYS A 327 10.93 16.78 -9.46
N LEU A 328 12.10 16.21 -9.17
CA LEU A 328 12.62 16.00 -7.81
C LEU A 328 13.52 17.17 -7.41
N THR A 329 13.15 17.91 -6.37
CA THR A 329 13.94 19.03 -5.86
C THR A 329 14.75 18.60 -4.64
N ILE A 330 16.07 18.53 -4.80
CA ILE A 330 17.02 18.05 -3.80
C ILE A 330 17.78 19.22 -3.19
N GLY A 331 17.61 19.42 -1.90
CA GLY A 331 18.43 20.34 -1.12
C GLY A 331 19.79 19.75 -0.76
N VAL A 332 20.83 20.57 -0.68
CA VAL A 332 22.18 20.16 -0.28
C VAL A 332 22.56 20.87 1.02
N LEU A 333 22.76 20.10 2.09
CA LEU A 333 23.23 20.64 3.36
C LEU A 333 24.71 20.26 3.57
N ARG A 334 25.60 21.26 3.47
CA ARG A 334 27.06 21.05 3.48
C ARG A 334 27.71 21.12 4.86
N SER A 335 27.09 21.81 5.79
CA SER A 335 27.72 22.12 7.08
C SER A 335 26.73 21.90 8.20
N ASP A 336 27.24 21.42 9.33
CA ASP A 336 26.53 21.41 10.59
C ASP A 336 26.86 22.61 11.49
N GLY A 337 27.74 23.50 11.00
CA GLY A 337 28.31 24.64 11.71
C GLY A 337 29.15 24.29 12.94
N ASN A 338 29.41 23.01 13.19
CA ASN A 338 30.22 22.52 14.32
C ASN A 338 31.55 21.91 13.87
N CYS A 339 31.63 21.34 12.67
CA CYS A 339 32.82 20.75 12.08
C CYS A 339 32.95 21.10 10.59
N ALA A 340 34.16 21.47 10.16
CA ALA A 340 34.47 21.63 8.76
C ALA A 340 34.58 20.26 8.08
N LEU A 341 34.06 20.13 6.87
CA LEU A 341 34.25 18.91 6.07
C LEU A 341 35.71 18.79 5.65
N LEU A 342 36.28 17.60 5.80
CA LEU A 342 37.57 17.24 5.22
C LEU A 342 37.45 17.10 3.70
N PRO A 343 38.56 17.28 2.94
CA PRO A 343 38.51 17.35 1.48
C PRO A 343 37.84 16.14 0.81
N PRO A 344 38.08 14.87 1.19
CA PRO A 344 37.40 13.73 0.57
C PRO A 344 35.87 13.80 0.66
N ILE A 345 35.35 14.34 1.77
CA ILE A 345 33.91 14.47 2.01
C ILE A 345 33.31 15.59 1.17
N THR A 346 34.02 16.72 1.07
CA THR A 346 33.63 17.81 0.17
C THR A 346 33.61 17.33 -1.29
N ASN A 347 34.64 16.58 -1.69
CA ASN A 347 34.81 16.10 -3.06
C ASN A 347 33.72 15.10 -3.45
N VAL A 348 33.46 14.07 -2.62
CA VAL A 348 32.41 13.08 -2.91
C VAL A 348 31.02 13.71 -2.94
N LEU A 349 30.74 14.70 -2.06
CA LEU A 349 29.49 15.43 -2.09
C LEU A 349 29.36 16.18 -3.42
N ASN A 350 30.37 16.94 -3.83
CA ASN A 350 30.36 17.66 -5.11
C ASN A 350 30.18 16.73 -6.33
N GLU A 351 30.80 15.54 -6.31
CA GLU A 351 30.62 14.53 -7.36
C GLU A 351 29.17 14.05 -7.46
N VAL A 352 28.54 13.73 -6.34
CA VAL A 352 27.13 13.31 -6.28
C VAL A 352 26.23 14.42 -6.83
N LEU A 353 26.44 15.66 -6.40
CA LEU A 353 25.65 16.80 -6.84
C LEU A 353 25.80 17.08 -8.32
N THR A 354 27.03 17.00 -8.84
CA THR A 354 27.31 17.17 -10.27
C THR A 354 26.60 16.10 -11.11
N LYS A 355 26.50 14.87 -10.60
CA LYS A 355 25.75 13.79 -11.28
C LYS A 355 24.24 14.02 -11.20
N LEU A 356 23.72 14.41 -10.05
CA LEU A 356 22.28 14.69 -9.87
C LEU A 356 21.82 15.87 -10.73
N ALA A 357 22.60 16.95 -10.80
CA ALA A 357 22.27 18.14 -11.59
C ALA A 357 22.24 17.91 -13.11
N LYS A 358 22.79 16.79 -13.60
CA LYS A 358 22.73 16.40 -15.01
C LYS A 358 21.44 15.66 -15.39
N LEU A 359 20.63 15.25 -14.41
CA LEU A 359 19.38 14.54 -14.66
C LEU A 359 18.27 15.56 -15.00
N PRO A 360 17.50 15.35 -16.09
CA PRO A 360 16.54 16.34 -16.58
C PRO A 360 15.38 16.61 -15.60
N ASP A 361 15.07 15.62 -14.76
CA ASP A 361 13.96 15.67 -13.81
C ASP A 361 14.42 15.93 -12.36
N VAL A 362 15.66 16.38 -12.16
CA VAL A 362 16.22 16.69 -10.83
C VAL A 362 16.69 18.14 -10.78
N SER A 363 16.22 18.87 -9.78
CA SER A 363 16.71 20.20 -9.42
C SER A 363 17.55 20.08 -8.15
N VAL A 364 18.75 20.67 -8.14
CA VAL A 364 19.64 20.67 -6.98
C VAL A 364 19.77 22.09 -6.45
N ILE A 365 19.54 22.28 -5.14
CA ILE A 365 19.56 23.58 -4.47
C ILE A 365 20.54 23.53 -3.30
N ASP A 366 21.56 24.37 -3.30
CA ASP A 366 22.41 24.54 -2.12
C ASP A 366 21.63 25.22 -0.99
N LEU A 367 21.59 24.57 0.18
CA LEU A 367 20.89 25.08 1.35
C LEU A 367 21.85 25.84 2.27
N PRO A 368 21.46 27.02 2.79
CA PRO A 368 22.21 27.66 3.85
C PRO A 368 22.16 26.78 5.11
N THR A 369 23.22 26.82 5.91
CA THR A 369 23.25 26.12 7.22
C THR A 369 22.28 26.82 8.18
N PRO A 370 21.20 26.14 8.63
CA PRO A 370 20.26 26.74 9.57
C PRO A 370 20.92 27.07 10.91
N ALA A 371 20.52 28.16 11.56
CA ALA A 371 21.00 28.47 12.90
C ALA A 371 20.53 27.43 13.94
N ALA A 372 19.36 26.82 13.73
CA ALA A 372 18.89 25.67 14.51
C ALA A 372 19.87 24.50 14.45
N TRP A 373 20.56 24.31 13.33
CA TRP A 373 21.42 23.16 13.12
C TRP A 373 22.58 23.13 14.12
N THR A 374 23.24 24.27 14.36
CA THR A 374 24.36 24.38 15.30
C THR A 374 23.95 24.06 16.74
N LYS A 375 22.67 24.25 17.08
CA LYS A 375 22.11 24.00 18.42
C LYS A 375 21.59 22.57 18.61
N CYS A 376 21.27 21.85 17.54
CA CYS A 376 20.69 20.52 17.59
C CYS A 376 21.54 19.54 18.41
N GLN A 377 22.85 19.48 18.15
CA GLN A 377 23.74 18.57 18.88
C GLN A 377 23.77 18.85 20.40
N SER A 378 23.67 20.10 20.82
CA SER A 378 23.64 20.47 22.24
C SER A 378 22.37 19.99 22.93
N VAL A 379 21.21 20.22 22.33
CA VAL A 379 19.91 19.77 22.85
C VAL A 379 19.85 18.25 22.87
N MET A 380 20.31 17.60 21.79
CA MET A 380 20.39 16.15 21.66
C MET A 380 21.24 15.52 22.78
N SER A 381 22.43 16.08 23.04
CA SER A 381 23.32 15.57 24.11
C SER A 381 22.69 15.69 25.49
N LYS A 382 21.94 16.77 25.76
CA LYS A 382 21.23 16.97 27.04
C LYS A 382 20.05 16.01 27.18
N LEU A 383 19.27 15.78 26.12
CA LEU A 383 18.17 14.83 26.14
C LEU A 383 18.64 13.37 26.26
N MET A 384 19.80 13.00 25.71
CA MET A 384 20.37 11.66 25.89
C MET A 384 20.93 11.42 27.31
N SER A 385 21.18 12.47 28.10
CA SER A 385 21.80 12.35 29.43
C SER A 385 20.81 12.55 30.58
N ILE A 386 19.50 12.54 30.32
CA ILE A 386 18.46 12.81 31.32
C ILE A 386 18.44 11.80 32.48
N GLU A 387 18.92 10.58 32.27
CA GLU A 387 19.01 9.55 33.32
C GLU A 387 20.25 9.67 34.22
N GLY A 388 21.22 10.49 33.85
CA GLY A 388 22.51 10.60 34.56
C GLY A 388 23.41 9.36 34.46
N GLY A 389 23.03 8.30 33.73
CA GLY A 389 23.87 7.14 33.43
C GLY A 389 24.13 6.18 34.60
N GLY A 390 23.50 6.37 35.77
CA GLY A 390 23.74 5.57 36.97
C GLY A 390 23.56 4.07 36.77
N ALA A 391 22.43 3.66 36.17
CA ALA A 391 22.12 2.24 35.93
C ALA A 391 23.14 1.54 35.02
N MET A 392 23.70 2.25 34.02
CA MET A 392 24.78 1.68 33.18
C MET A 392 26.06 1.49 33.98
N VAL A 393 26.41 2.45 34.84
CA VAL A 393 27.58 2.36 35.71
C VAL A 393 27.42 1.22 36.72
N ASP A 394 26.22 1.03 37.29
CA ASP A 394 25.92 -0.09 38.20
C ASP A 394 26.17 -1.46 37.54
N LEU A 395 25.77 -1.64 36.27
CA LEU A 395 25.99 -2.89 35.53
C LEU A 395 27.48 -3.18 35.33
N ILE A 396 28.29 -2.15 35.04
CA ILE A 396 29.74 -2.25 34.86
C ILE A 396 30.43 -2.59 36.19
N GLU A 397 30.09 -1.84 37.25
CA GLU A 397 30.67 -2.00 38.59
C GLU A 397 30.34 -3.36 39.20
N SER A 398 29.14 -3.90 38.94
CA SER A 398 28.70 -5.22 39.45
C SER A 398 29.63 -6.38 39.07
N MET A 399 30.31 -6.28 37.92
CA MET A 399 31.24 -7.29 37.43
C MET A 399 32.71 -6.83 37.45
N LYS A 400 32.97 -5.64 38.01
CA LYS A 400 34.27 -4.95 37.98
C LYS A 400 34.83 -4.87 36.55
N GLU A 401 33.95 -4.62 35.59
CA GLU A 401 34.31 -4.56 34.17
C GLU A 401 34.99 -3.21 33.87
N PRO A 402 36.12 -3.16 33.14
CA PRO A 402 36.74 -1.89 32.76
C PRO A 402 35.98 -1.20 31.63
N LEU A 403 36.11 0.12 31.54
CA LEU A 403 35.63 0.85 30.36
C LEU A 403 36.53 0.60 29.16
N VAL A 404 35.92 0.29 28.01
CA VAL A 404 36.65 0.22 26.73
C VAL A 404 37.31 1.57 26.40
N PRO A 405 38.46 1.59 25.69
CA PRO A 405 39.26 2.81 25.49
C PRO A 405 38.46 4.04 25.04
N TRP A 406 37.57 3.89 24.05
CA TRP A 406 36.76 5.01 23.54
C TRP A 406 35.83 5.64 24.60
N MET A 407 35.37 4.86 25.57
CA MET A 407 34.45 5.31 26.62
C MET A 407 35.16 6.00 27.80
N GLN A 408 36.48 5.84 27.91
CA GLN A 408 37.26 6.43 29.00
C GLN A 408 37.14 7.96 28.99
N GLY A 409 36.79 8.53 30.16
CA GLY A 409 36.57 9.96 30.32
C GLY A 409 35.23 10.49 29.78
N LYS A 410 34.46 9.68 29.02
CA LYS A 410 33.14 10.05 28.45
C LYS A 410 31.95 9.61 29.30
N LEU A 411 31.99 8.40 29.85
CA LEU A 411 30.96 7.93 30.79
C LEU A 411 31.30 8.38 32.21
N ARG A 412 30.34 9.01 32.89
CA ARG A 412 30.44 9.38 34.31
C ARG A 412 29.07 9.23 34.97
N ARG A 413 29.04 8.83 36.24
CA ARG A 413 27.82 8.82 37.06
C ARG A 413 27.39 10.27 37.32
N GLY A 414 26.25 10.66 36.76
CA GLY A 414 25.62 11.97 36.92
C GLY A 414 24.30 11.89 37.70
N LYS A 415 23.67 13.05 37.92
CA LYS A 415 22.33 13.14 38.52
C LYS A 415 21.26 13.10 37.41
N PRO A 416 20.18 12.31 37.58
CA PRO A 416 19.01 12.41 36.71
C PRO A 416 18.46 13.85 36.68
N GLN A 417 17.90 14.25 35.54
CA GLN A 417 17.28 15.56 35.36
C GLN A 417 15.83 15.57 35.89
N SER A 418 15.36 16.70 36.40
CA SER A 418 13.95 16.85 36.81
C SER A 418 13.02 16.88 35.59
N LEU A 419 11.75 16.55 35.78
CA LEU A 419 10.76 16.57 34.69
C LEU A 419 10.57 17.97 34.11
N GLU A 420 10.64 19.01 34.92
CA GLU A 420 10.59 20.41 34.48
C GLU A 420 11.75 20.70 33.52
N ARG A 421 12.96 20.25 33.87
CA ARG A 421 14.12 20.43 33.03
C ARG A 421 14.00 19.65 31.71
N VAL A 422 13.45 18.44 31.75
CA VAL A 422 13.16 17.67 30.54
C VAL A 422 12.14 18.40 29.65
N ALA A 423 11.08 18.96 30.23
CA ALA A 423 10.07 19.75 29.50
C ALA A 423 10.68 21.01 28.85
N GLU A 424 11.60 21.70 29.53
CA GLU A 424 12.36 22.81 28.93
C GLU A 424 13.20 22.36 27.73
N LEU A 425 13.85 21.19 27.81
CA LEU A 425 14.64 20.64 26.71
C LEU A 425 13.75 20.24 25.52
N GLN A 426 12.58 19.66 25.79
CA GLN A 426 11.60 19.36 24.73
C GLN A 426 11.04 20.66 24.11
N THR A 427 10.88 21.73 24.90
CA THR A 427 10.51 23.05 24.37
C THR A 427 11.59 23.59 23.43
N GLN A 428 12.87 23.45 23.80
CA GLN A 428 14.00 23.81 22.92
C GLN A 428 13.97 22.98 21.62
N ARG A 429 13.73 21.67 21.71
CA ARG A 429 13.55 20.80 20.54
C ARG A 429 12.43 21.32 19.62
N SER A 430 11.26 21.65 20.16
CA SER A 430 10.13 22.19 19.39
C SER A 430 10.48 23.48 18.63
N TYR A 431 11.29 24.37 19.22
CA TYR A 431 11.77 25.55 18.50
C TYR A 431 12.69 25.19 17.34
N LEU A 432 13.60 24.24 17.53
CA LEU A 432 14.49 23.74 16.47
C LEU A 432 13.69 23.08 15.35
N GLU A 433 12.72 22.22 15.67
CA GLU A 433 11.83 21.58 14.68
C GLU A 433 11.09 22.61 13.83
N ARG A 434 10.56 23.67 14.46
CA ARG A 434 9.83 24.74 13.77
C ARG A 434 10.70 25.58 12.84
N GLU A 435 11.97 25.80 13.19
CA GLU A 435 12.93 26.47 12.31
C GLU A 435 13.34 25.55 11.16
N MET A 436 13.63 24.28 11.45
CA MET A 436 14.01 23.26 10.47
C MET A 436 12.91 22.99 9.45
N LEU A 437 11.64 23.17 9.82
CA LEU A 437 10.51 23.07 8.90
C LEU A 437 10.57 24.09 7.75
N ARG A 438 11.23 25.24 7.96
CA ARG A 438 11.37 26.30 6.95
C ARG A 438 12.31 25.91 5.80
N LEU A 439 13.12 24.87 5.98
CA LEU A 439 13.88 24.31 4.85
C LEU A 439 12.96 23.66 3.82
N TRP A 440 11.86 23.06 4.27
CA TRP A 440 10.98 22.24 3.42
C TRP A 440 9.85 23.03 2.77
N TYR A 441 9.49 24.19 3.31
CA TYR A 441 8.33 24.98 2.87
C TYR A 441 8.61 26.47 2.76
N THR A 442 7.93 27.10 1.81
CA THR A 442 7.66 28.55 1.82
C THR A 442 6.28 28.82 2.37
N THR A 443 6.07 30.01 2.93
CA THR A 443 4.76 30.45 3.42
C THR A 443 4.26 31.58 2.54
N ASP A 444 3.04 31.49 2.02
CA ASP A 444 2.43 32.56 1.24
C ASP A 444 1.89 33.70 2.13
N GLY A 445 1.41 34.79 1.50
CA GLY A 445 0.86 35.95 2.20
C GLY A 445 -0.39 35.66 3.06
N PHE A 446 -0.95 34.44 2.98
CA PHE A 446 -2.09 33.97 3.76
C PHE A 446 -1.69 32.97 4.85
N GLY A 447 -0.39 32.71 5.04
CA GLY A 447 0.10 31.77 6.04
C GLY A 447 0.08 30.30 5.61
N ARG A 448 -0.24 29.99 4.35
CA ARG A 448 -0.27 28.60 3.85
C ARG A 448 1.14 28.16 3.45
N ARG A 449 1.48 26.92 3.75
CA ARG A 449 2.80 26.33 3.47
C ARG A 449 2.79 25.60 2.12
N HIS A 450 3.79 25.87 1.30
CA HIS A 450 4.00 25.26 -0.01
C HIS A 450 5.34 24.52 0.00
N ARG A 451 5.34 23.21 -0.28
CA ARG A 451 6.56 22.38 -0.22
C ARG A 451 7.51 22.79 -1.33
N THR A 452 8.79 22.98 -0.99
CA THR A 452 9.85 23.40 -1.92
C THR A 452 10.95 22.36 -2.10
N LEU A 453 11.10 21.42 -1.17
CA LEU A 453 12.11 20.35 -1.22
C LEU A 453 11.46 18.98 -1.11
N ASP A 454 11.95 18.03 -1.90
CA ASP A 454 11.56 16.62 -1.81
C ASP A 454 12.48 15.84 -0.88
N ALA A 455 13.78 16.08 -0.97
CA ALA A 455 14.80 15.42 -0.15
C ALA A 455 15.99 16.36 0.13
N ILE A 456 16.81 16.01 1.12
CA ILE A 456 18.10 16.64 1.39
C ILE A 456 19.21 15.60 1.22
N VAL A 457 20.29 15.96 0.53
CA VAL A 457 21.54 15.20 0.48
C VAL A 457 22.59 15.91 1.34
N CYS A 458 23.25 15.17 2.24
CA CYS A 458 24.31 15.69 3.08
C CYS A 458 25.35 14.63 3.46
N PRO A 459 26.52 15.03 4.00
CA PRO A 459 27.52 14.11 4.55
C PRO A 459 27.00 13.36 5.78
N LEU A 460 27.51 12.14 6.05
CA LEU A 460 27.24 11.42 7.31
C LEU A 460 28.15 11.85 8.46
N ALA A 461 29.39 12.21 8.12
CA ALA A 461 30.42 12.68 9.02
C ALA A 461 31.29 13.71 8.28
N PRO A 462 32.00 14.58 9.02
CA PRO A 462 32.92 15.53 8.43
C PRO A 462 34.23 14.91 7.94
N HIS A 463 34.47 13.62 8.17
CA HIS A 463 35.70 12.90 7.81
C HIS A 463 35.40 11.60 7.04
N PRO A 464 36.37 11.03 6.29
CA PRO A 464 36.29 9.65 5.80
C PRO A 464 36.21 8.66 6.97
N VAL A 465 35.97 7.37 6.70
CA VAL A 465 36.00 6.35 7.76
C VAL A 465 37.34 6.47 8.51
N PRO A 466 37.37 6.69 9.83
CA PRO A 466 38.60 6.88 10.58
C PRO A 466 39.15 5.56 11.12
N GLU A 467 40.38 5.61 11.62
CA GLU A 467 40.99 4.50 12.36
C GLU A 467 40.17 4.14 13.61
N ILE A 468 40.41 2.94 14.13
CA ILE A 468 39.81 2.45 15.39
C ILE A 468 39.89 3.51 16.50
N ASP A 469 38.82 3.66 17.26
CA ASP A 469 38.67 4.61 18.37
C ASP A 469 38.79 6.11 18.02
N ARG A 470 38.94 6.49 16.74
CA ARG A 470 39.08 7.90 16.32
C ARG A 470 37.82 8.53 15.74
N TYR A 471 36.70 7.81 15.66
CA TYR A 471 35.42 8.38 15.20
C TYR A 471 34.95 9.51 16.11
N ASN A 472 34.65 10.66 15.49
CA ASN A 472 34.19 11.87 16.17
C ASN A 472 33.05 12.52 15.35
N ALA A 473 32.36 13.50 15.92
CA ALA A 473 31.33 14.28 15.24
C ALA A 473 30.09 13.50 14.73
N VAL A 474 29.02 13.54 15.52
CA VAL A 474 27.70 12.97 15.17
C VAL A 474 26.64 14.02 14.78
N GLY A 475 27.02 15.29 14.63
CA GLY A 475 26.05 16.37 14.35
C GLY A 475 25.19 16.11 13.12
N PHE A 476 25.76 15.52 12.08
CA PHE A 476 25.07 15.12 10.86
C PHE A 476 24.14 13.91 11.00
N THR A 477 24.26 13.11 12.06
CA THR A 477 23.42 11.92 12.25
C THR A 477 22.43 12.11 13.40
N SER A 478 22.90 12.53 14.56
CA SER A 478 22.11 12.72 15.78
C SER A 478 21.03 13.78 15.64
N SER A 479 21.28 14.86 14.88
CA SER A 479 20.32 15.94 14.67
C SER A 479 19.07 15.45 13.94
N PHE A 480 19.21 14.51 13.00
CA PHE A 480 18.05 13.90 12.33
C PHE A 480 17.29 12.91 13.22
N VAL A 481 17.91 12.39 14.29
CA VAL A 481 17.17 11.65 15.32
C VAL A 481 16.37 12.62 16.19
N LEU A 482 17.02 13.71 16.64
CA LEU A 482 16.35 14.77 17.41
C LEU A 482 15.14 15.32 16.65
N LEU A 483 15.27 15.56 15.34
CA LEU A 483 14.21 16.13 14.51
C LEU A 483 13.25 15.09 13.92
N ASP A 484 13.53 13.79 14.16
CA ASP A 484 12.71 12.68 13.68
C ASP A 484 12.55 12.64 12.15
N TYR A 485 13.65 12.87 11.42
CA TYR A 485 13.66 12.78 9.96
C TYR A 485 14.09 11.39 9.53
N PRO A 486 13.37 10.69 8.63
CA PRO A 486 13.84 9.45 8.04
C PRO A 486 15.11 9.69 7.21
N THR A 487 16.06 8.76 7.28
CA THR A 487 17.38 8.97 6.70
C THR A 487 17.97 7.67 6.16
N GLY A 488 18.32 7.65 4.88
CA GLY A 488 19.00 6.56 4.21
C GLY A 488 20.50 6.83 4.03
N THR A 489 21.32 5.78 4.09
CA THR A 489 22.77 5.83 3.78
C THR A 489 23.00 5.20 2.42
N VAL A 490 23.81 5.86 1.59
CA VAL A 490 24.16 5.39 0.24
C VAL A 490 25.70 5.41 0.07
N PRO A 491 26.34 4.24 -0.15
CA PRO A 491 27.75 4.18 -0.50
C PRO A 491 27.95 4.71 -1.94
N VAL A 492 29.02 5.50 -2.16
CA VAL A 492 29.27 6.15 -3.45
C VAL A 492 30.45 5.50 -4.18
N ARG A 493 31.63 5.48 -3.55
CA ARG A 493 32.87 4.92 -4.10
C ARG A 493 33.94 4.76 -3.02
N ASP A 494 35.03 4.09 -3.37
CA ASP A 494 36.22 4.02 -2.51
C ASP A 494 37.03 5.31 -2.55
N VAL A 495 37.75 5.59 -1.47
CA VAL A 495 38.81 6.60 -1.40
C VAL A 495 39.95 6.17 -2.32
N LYS A 496 40.40 7.11 -3.15
CA LYS A 496 41.50 6.97 -4.10
C LYS A 496 42.68 7.84 -3.69
N GLU A 497 43.82 7.61 -4.30
CA GLU A 497 45.05 8.38 -4.04
C GLU A 497 44.87 9.89 -4.28
N SER A 498 44.09 10.26 -5.29
CA SER A 498 43.75 11.66 -5.57
C SER A 498 42.97 12.35 -4.46
N ASP A 499 42.22 11.60 -3.65
CA ASP A 499 41.43 12.17 -2.54
C ASP A 499 42.31 12.50 -1.32
N LEU A 500 43.51 11.91 -1.21
CA LEU A 500 44.38 12.08 -0.03
C LEU A 500 44.97 13.49 0.08
N GLU A 501 45.08 14.19 -1.06
CA GLU A 501 45.64 15.54 -1.19
C GLU A 501 46.93 15.73 -0.36
N LEU A 502 47.89 14.80 -0.53
CA LEU A 502 49.11 14.77 0.27
C LEU A 502 49.87 16.09 0.22
N GLY A 503 50.40 16.52 1.37
CA GLY A 503 51.10 17.80 1.54
C GLY A 503 50.19 19.03 1.61
N LYS A 504 48.86 18.87 1.53
CA LYS A 504 47.90 19.97 1.69
C LYS A 504 47.20 19.89 3.05
N PRO A 505 47.47 20.81 3.99
CA PRO A 505 46.78 20.85 5.28
C PRO A 505 45.34 21.36 5.11
N GLN A 506 44.48 21.07 6.09
CA GLN A 506 43.14 21.65 6.15
C GLN A 506 43.25 23.16 6.43
N GLY A 507 42.67 23.99 5.55
CA GLY A 507 42.67 25.45 5.70
C GLY A 507 41.72 25.97 6.80
N GLY A 508 41.89 27.24 7.17
CA GLY A 508 41.05 27.97 8.13
C GLY A 508 41.26 27.59 9.60
N GLU A 509 40.64 28.34 10.51
CA GLU A 509 40.70 28.09 11.96
C GLU A 509 39.69 27.02 12.41
N SER A 510 39.98 26.39 13.55
CA SER A 510 39.09 25.38 14.14
C SER A 510 37.80 26.02 14.67
N LEU A 511 36.65 25.44 14.33
CA LEU A 511 35.33 25.92 14.80
C LEU A 511 35.04 25.56 16.26
N GLY A 512 35.78 24.62 16.84
CA GLY A 512 35.59 24.16 18.21
C GLY A 512 36.37 22.88 18.52
N SER A 513 36.08 22.26 19.67
CA SER A 513 36.81 21.05 20.10
C SER A 513 36.54 19.83 19.22
N TRP A 514 35.32 19.71 18.68
CA TRP A 514 34.97 18.64 17.74
C TRP A 514 35.67 18.83 16.41
N ASP A 515 35.71 20.06 15.89
CA ASP A 515 36.42 20.37 14.66
C ASP A 515 37.94 20.20 14.80
N ALA A 516 38.51 20.57 15.95
CA ALA A 516 39.93 20.37 16.23
C ALA A 516 40.31 18.88 16.11
N ARG A 517 39.55 17.98 16.74
CA ARG A 517 39.76 16.52 16.63
C ARG A 517 39.52 16.00 15.22
N ASN A 518 38.53 16.55 14.52
CA ASN A 518 38.28 16.20 13.13
C ASN A 518 39.48 16.57 12.23
N ARG A 519 40.09 17.75 12.46
CA ARG A 519 41.28 18.21 11.72
C ARG A 519 42.51 17.34 11.99
N GLU A 520 42.63 16.72 13.16
CA GLU A 520 43.72 15.76 13.45
C GLU A 520 43.68 14.52 12.55
N LEU A 521 42.50 14.12 12.06
CA LEU A 521 42.35 13.04 11.08
C LEU A 521 42.95 13.40 9.72
N TRP A 522 43.14 14.70 9.45
CA TRP A 522 43.75 15.23 8.24
C TRP A 522 45.16 15.77 8.48
N ASP A 523 45.66 15.77 9.71
CA ASP A 523 47.03 16.21 10.02
C ASP A 523 48.01 15.06 9.73
N GLU A 524 48.89 15.23 8.73
CA GLU A 524 49.86 14.21 8.33
C GLU A 524 50.92 13.90 9.40
N THR A 525 51.09 14.79 10.39
CA THR A 525 51.95 14.51 11.54
C THR A 525 51.30 13.55 12.55
N LYS A 526 49.97 13.39 12.47
CA LYS A 526 49.17 12.54 13.37
C LYS A 526 48.55 11.33 12.68
N THR A 527 48.36 11.39 11.37
CA THR A 527 47.63 10.37 10.61
C THR A 527 48.31 10.13 9.26
N ASP A 528 48.74 8.89 9.00
CA ASP A 528 49.09 8.49 7.64
C ASP A 528 47.81 8.36 6.82
N ARG A 529 47.53 9.36 5.98
CA ARG A 529 46.30 9.41 5.17
C ARG A 529 46.17 8.22 4.21
N LYS A 530 47.24 7.47 3.91
CA LYS A 530 47.15 6.24 3.11
C LYS A 530 46.26 5.18 3.76
N VAL A 531 46.04 5.25 5.08
CA VAL A 531 45.12 4.36 5.80
C VAL A 531 43.68 4.44 5.26
N TYR A 532 43.31 5.56 4.64
CA TYR A 532 41.97 5.75 4.05
C TYR A 532 41.79 5.02 2.72
N LEU A 533 42.85 4.60 2.03
CA LEU A 533 42.74 3.97 0.72
C LEU A 533 41.87 2.71 0.79
N GLY A 534 40.93 2.59 -0.16
CA GLY A 534 39.98 1.47 -0.22
C GLY A 534 38.85 1.52 0.82
N THR A 535 38.84 2.50 1.74
CA THR A 535 37.67 2.76 2.59
C THR A 535 36.57 3.46 1.80
N LYS A 536 35.34 3.41 2.31
CA LYS A 536 34.14 3.81 1.58
C LYS A 536 33.79 5.27 1.86
N LEU A 537 33.51 6.04 0.79
CA LEU A 537 32.88 7.35 0.87
C LEU A 537 31.38 7.20 0.63
N SER A 538 30.58 7.77 1.54
CA SER A 538 29.12 7.64 1.56
C SER A 538 28.45 9.00 1.75
N VAL A 539 27.21 9.11 1.27
CA VAL A 539 26.32 10.25 1.54
C VAL A 539 25.03 9.76 2.17
N GLN A 540 24.32 10.64 2.87
CA GLN A 540 22.99 10.33 3.39
C GLN A 540 21.93 11.14 2.65
N VAL A 541 20.77 10.50 2.48
CA VAL A 541 19.57 11.07 1.87
C VAL A 541 18.51 11.15 2.96
N VAL A 542 17.97 12.34 3.15
CA VAL A 542 17.04 12.67 4.23
C VAL A 542 15.73 13.07 3.58
N ALA A 543 14.64 12.46 4.04
CA ALA A 543 13.30 12.92 3.68
C ALA A 543 12.68 13.66 4.87
N MET A 544 11.62 14.41 4.58
CA MET A 544 10.89 15.12 5.63
C MET A 544 10.24 14.12 6.60
N LYS A 545 10.11 14.50 7.86
CA LYS A 545 9.34 13.76 8.87
C LYS A 545 7.99 13.31 8.31
N GLY A 546 7.71 12.00 8.40
CA GLY A 546 6.47 11.39 7.94
C GLY A 546 6.39 11.12 6.44
N GLU A 547 7.44 11.37 5.64
CA GLU A 547 7.44 10.97 4.21
C GLU A 547 7.71 9.48 3.98
N ASP A 548 8.25 8.80 4.99
CA ASP A 548 8.30 7.34 5.09
C ASP A 548 6.99 6.74 5.63
N GLU A 549 6.00 7.60 5.94
CA GLU A 549 4.60 7.27 6.19
C GLU A 549 3.80 7.66 4.94
N ARG A 550 3.05 6.73 4.33
CA ARG A 550 1.95 7.13 3.44
C ARG A 550 0.76 6.22 3.65
N ASP A 551 -0.44 6.79 3.81
CA ASP A 551 -1.70 6.03 3.85
C ASP A 551 -2.22 5.65 2.46
N SER A 552 -1.51 6.01 1.39
CA SER A 552 -1.80 5.55 0.03
C SER A 552 -0.60 5.85 -0.88
N ASP A 553 -0.44 5.10 -1.96
CA ASP A 553 0.74 5.05 -2.83
C ASP A 553 1.09 6.33 -3.60
N GLY A 554 0.60 7.51 -3.18
CA GLY A 554 0.99 8.82 -3.68
C GLY A 554 0.73 9.05 -5.17
N THR A 555 0.17 8.07 -5.88
CA THR A 555 -0.45 8.32 -7.16
C THR A 555 -1.72 9.11 -6.88
N VAL A 556 -1.90 10.25 -7.55
CA VAL A 556 -3.18 10.96 -7.53
C VAL A 556 -4.21 10.01 -8.14
N GLN A 557 -4.82 9.18 -7.30
CA GLN A 557 -5.89 8.32 -7.73
C GLN A 557 -7.09 9.20 -8.00
N VAL A 558 -7.59 9.12 -9.23
CA VAL A 558 -8.83 9.80 -9.58
C VAL A 558 -9.94 9.13 -8.78
N PRO A 559 -10.67 9.87 -7.93
CA PRO A 559 -11.63 9.27 -7.03
C PRO A 559 -12.75 8.57 -7.80
N SER A 560 -13.16 7.38 -7.32
CA SER A 560 -14.35 6.70 -7.84
C SER A 560 -15.62 7.50 -7.54
N ASN A 561 -16.73 7.21 -8.21
CA ASN A 561 -18.00 7.84 -7.89
C ASN A 561 -18.47 7.53 -6.46
N VAL A 562 -18.10 6.38 -5.88
CA VAL A 562 -18.35 6.07 -4.46
C VAL A 562 -17.59 7.03 -3.54
N THR A 563 -16.33 7.30 -3.84
CA THR A 563 -15.52 8.27 -3.08
C THR A 563 -16.08 9.69 -3.21
N ARG A 564 -16.53 10.06 -4.41
CA ARG A 564 -17.06 11.40 -4.70
C ARG A 564 -18.41 11.63 -4.01
N ILE A 565 -19.32 10.65 -4.06
CA ILE A 565 -20.62 10.75 -3.40
C ILE A 565 -20.50 10.73 -1.88
N ALA A 566 -19.60 9.91 -1.32
CA ALA A 566 -19.37 9.87 0.13
C ALA A 566 -18.88 11.23 0.66
N ARG A 567 -18.03 11.93 -0.11
CA ARG A 567 -17.55 13.27 0.23
C ARG A 567 -18.58 14.38 0.02
N SER A 568 -19.66 14.12 -0.72
CA SER A 568 -20.75 15.07 -0.92
C SER A 568 -21.88 14.92 0.09
N ILE A 569 -21.96 13.87 0.90
CA ILE A 569 -23.02 13.74 1.91
C ILE A 569 -22.72 14.72 3.05
N ARG A 570 -23.70 15.54 3.44
CA ARG A 570 -23.54 16.46 4.57
C ARG A 570 -23.50 15.70 5.90
N PRO A 571 -22.79 16.15 6.93
CA PRO A 571 -22.83 15.49 8.25
C PRO A 571 -24.20 15.49 8.91
N THR A 572 -25.07 16.43 8.56
CA THR A 572 -26.45 16.54 9.03
C THR A 572 -27.41 16.79 7.87
N ALA A 573 -28.61 16.23 7.95
CA ALA A 573 -29.74 16.51 7.07
C ALA A 573 -30.79 17.32 7.84
N ARG A 574 -31.47 18.25 7.17
CA ARG A 574 -32.54 19.04 7.79
C ARG A 574 -33.89 18.59 7.28
N LEU A 575 -34.70 18.05 8.17
CA LEU A 575 -36.05 17.61 7.86
C LEU A 575 -37.00 18.79 7.61
N PRO A 576 -38.13 18.58 6.89
CA PRO A 576 -39.11 19.63 6.61
C PRO A 576 -39.72 20.31 7.85
N ASP A 577 -39.75 19.61 8.99
CA ASP A 577 -40.23 20.14 10.28
C ASP A 577 -39.16 20.98 11.02
N GLY A 578 -37.96 21.10 10.45
CA GLY A 578 -36.83 21.83 10.99
C GLY A 578 -35.89 20.99 11.86
N THR A 579 -36.19 19.71 12.10
CA THR A 579 -35.33 18.80 12.86
C THR A 579 -34.05 18.49 12.10
N GLU A 580 -32.91 18.52 12.78
CA GLU A 580 -31.63 18.08 12.21
C GLU A 580 -31.32 16.63 12.61
N ILE A 581 -30.99 15.80 11.62
CA ILE A 581 -30.61 14.39 11.82
C ILE A 581 -29.17 14.20 11.36
N ALA A 582 -28.37 13.45 12.12
CA ALA A 582 -27.01 13.11 11.76
C ALA A 582 -26.97 12.07 10.62
N GLN A 583 -26.13 12.31 9.61
CA GLN A 583 -25.83 11.35 8.55
C GLN A 583 -24.44 10.75 8.82
N VAL A 584 -24.39 9.55 9.41
CA VAL A 584 -23.14 8.88 9.78
C VAL A 584 -22.53 8.17 8.56
N ILE A 585 -21.32 8.57 8.16
CA ILE A 585 -20.65 8.06 6.97
C ILE A 585 -19.54 7.07 7.38
N PHE A 586 -19.70 5.81 6.97
CA PHE A 586 -18.61 4.83 6.97
C PHE A 586 -18.13 4.62 5.53
N TYR A 587 -16.86 4.93 5.26
CA TYR A 587 -16.26 4.72 3.94
C TYR A 587 -15.10 3.73 4.04
N GLN A 588 -15.14 2.71 3.18
CA GLN A 588 -14.09 1.71 3.05
C GLN A 588 -13.47 1.81 1.65
N ASN A 589 -12.13 1.74 1.58
CA ASN A 589 -11.40 1.78 0.31
C ASN A 589 -11.71 0.55 -0.56
N GLY A 590 -11.54 0.65 -1.87
CA GLY A 590 -11.83 -0.45 -2.79
C GLY A 590 -10.82 -1.60 -2.71
N LEU A 591 -11.27 -2.84 -2.89
CA LEU A 591 -10.39 -3.99 -3.05
C LEU A 591 -9.44 -3.75 -4.24
N GLY A 592 -8.13 -3.77 -3.99
CA GLY A 592 -7.09 -3.55 -5.02
C GLY A 592 -6.74 -2.09 -5.32
N THR A 593 -7.20 -1.11 -4.52
CA THR A 593 -6.74 0.30 -4.60
C THR A 593 -5.51 0.57 -3.72
N GLY A 594 -5.19 -0.34 -2.79
CA GLY A 594 -3.95 -0.33 -2.03
C GLY A 594 -2.93 -1.28 -2.65
N THR A 595 -1.78 -0.76 -3.07
CA THR A 595 -0.60 -1.43 -3.66
C THR A 595 -0.61 -1.58 -5.20
N ASN A 596 0.23 -0.77 -5.88
CA ASN A 596 0.65 -0.94 -7.28
C ASN A 596 1.60 -2.14 -7.50
N SER A 597 1.39 -3.23 -6.76
CA SER A 597 1.99 -4.52 -7.11
C SER A 597 1.08 -5.19 -8.14
N LEU A 598 1.62 -5.48 -9.32
CA LEU A 598 1.00 -6.39 -10.29
C LEU A 598 0.54 -7.70 -9.61
N TYR A 599 1.22 -8.13 -8.55
CA TYR A 599 0.88 -9.34 -7.80
C TYR A 599 -0.44 -9.21 -6.99
N ASN A 600 -0.68 -8.11 -6.27
CA ASN A 600 -1.95 -7.91 -5.54
C ASN A 600 -3.11 -7.56 -6.47
N LYS A 601 -2.83 -6.88 -7.59
CA LYS A 601 -3.84 -6.49 -8.58
C LYS A 601 -4.41 -7.70 -9.36
N TYR A 602 -3.66 -8.80 -9.47
CA TYR A 602 -4.03 -9.95 -10.30
C TYR A 602 -4.03 -11.31 -9.59
N ILE A 603 -3.35 -11.48 -8.45
CA ILE A 603 -3.21 -12.77 -7.74
C ILE A 603 -3.64 -12.67 -6.27
N GLY A 604 -3.25 -11.63 -5.53
CA GLY A 604 -3.65 -11.45 -4.12
C GLY A 604 -5.15 -11.26 -3.90
N GLY A 605 -5.88 -10.80 -4.93
CA GLY A 605 -7.35 -10.74 -4.92
C GLY A 605 -8.06 -12.03 -5.34
N ALA A 606 -7.34 -13.11 -5.65
CA ALA A 606 -7.91 -14.34 -6.21
C ALA A 606 -8.34 -15.38 -5.17
N THR A 607 -8.12 -15.14 -3.86
CA THR A 607 -8.43 -16.10 -2.78
C THR A 607 -9.72 -15.79 -2.00
N GLY A 608 -10.50 -14.76 -2.38
CA GLY A 608 -11.76 -14.41 -1.70
C GLY A 608 -11.62 -13.76 -0.31
N GLY A 609 -10.53 -14.01 0.42
CA GLY A 609 -10.32 -13.56 1.80
C GLY A 609 -10.45 -12.04 2.04
N GLY A 610 -9.97 -11.22 1.11
CA GLY A 610 -10.12 -9.75 1.22
C GLY A 610 -11.57 -9.28 1.11
N MET A 611 -12.43 -9.99 0.37
CA MET A 611 -13.84 -9.63 0.23
C MET A 611 -14.65 -9.98 1.49
N ALA A 612 -14.40 -11.14 2.08
CA ALA A 612 -14.99 -11.54 3.35
C ALA A 612 -14.63 -10.56 4.47
N GLU A 613 -13.39 -10.10 4.53
CA GLU A 613 -12.96 -9.04 5.45
C GLU A 613 -13.73 -7.73 5.24
N HIS A 614 -13.85 -7.27 3.99
CA HIS A 614 -14.58 -6.03 3.70
C HIS A 614 -16.06 -6.08 4.11
N ILE A 615 -16.74 -7.21 3.84
CA ILE A 615 -18.13 -7.42 4.27
C ILE A 615 -18.22 -7.40 5.79
N ARG A 616 -17.31 -8.10 6.48
CA ARG A 616 -17.28 -8.16 7.95
C ARG A 616 -17.08 -6.79 8.58
N GLU A 617 -16.14 -6.00 8.10
CA GLU A 617 -15.87 -4.65 8.61
C GLU A 617 -17.08 -3.72 8.44
N ALA A 618 -17.64 -3.66 7.23
CA ALA A 618 -18.77 -2.78 6.94
C ALA A 618 -20.04 -3.20 7.70
N TYR A 619 -20.32 -4.51 7.77
CA TYR A 619 -21.44 -5.01 8.57
C TYR A 619 -21.26 -4.72 10.07
N SER A 620 -20.04 -4.88 10.59
CA SER A 620 -19.74 -4.53 11.99
C SER A 620 -19.92 -3.04 12.25
N ALA A 621 -19.50 -2.18 11.33
CA ALA A 621 -19.71 -0.74 11.42
C ALA A 621 -21.20 -0.39 11.50
N ILE A 622 -22.05 -1.03 10.68
CA ILE A 622 -23.51 -0.85 10.76
C ILE A 622 -24.02 -1.31 12.13
N CYS A 623 -23.63 -2.51 12.60
CA CYS A 623 -24.09 -3.04 13.89
C CYS A 623 -23.74 -2.12 15.08
N LEU A 624 -22.55 -1.50 15.05
CA LEU A 624 -22.04 -0.65 16.13
C LEU A 624 -22.63 0.76 16.13
N ASN A 625 -23.08 1.26 14.98
CA ASN A 625 -23.62 2.62 14.86
C ASN A 625 -25.15 2.67 14.77
N TYR A 626 -25.81 1.54 14.48
CA TYR A 626 -27.26 1.50 14.29
C TYR A 626 -28.05 1.63 15.61
N THR A 627 -28.93 2.61 15.64
CA THR A 627 -30.00 2.81 16.61
C THR A 627 -31.34 2.45 15.97
N PRO A 628 -32.27 1.78 16.70
CA PRO A 628 -33.61 1.51 16.17
C PRO A 628 -34.29 2.77 15.66
N GLY A 629 -34.71 2.75 14.39
CA GLY A 629 -35.28 3.91 13.69
C GLY A 629 -34.34 4.53 12.65
N ASP A 630 -33.04 4.22 12.69
CA ASP A 630 -32.09 4.73 11.70
C ASP A 630 -32.35 4.14 10.29
N GLU A 631 -32.08 4.96 9.28
CA GLU A 631 -32.15 4.56 7.87
C GLU A 631 -30.77 4.12 7.35
N ILE A 632 -30.68 2.94 6.74
CA ILE A 632 -29.42 2.36 6.25
C ILE A 632 -29.28 2.57 4.74
N PHE A 633 -28.18 3.19 4.33
CA PHE A 633 -27.80 3.40 2.93
C PHE A 633 -26.50 2.63 2.62
N ILE A 634 -26.51 1.80 1.58
CA ILE A 634 -25.35 1.00 1.20
C ILE A 634 -24.99 1.31 -0.26
N MET A 635 -23.77 1.76 -0.48
CA MET A 635 -23.29 2.17 -1.81
C MET A 635 -22.03 1.41 -2.22
N GLY A 636 -21.86 1.15 -3.52
CA GLY A 636 -20.68 0.45 -4.00
C GLY A 636 -20.45 0.51 -5.51
N PHE A 637 -19.21 0.28 -5.93
CA PHE A 637 -18.82 0.18 -7.34
C PHE A 637 -18.05 -1.12 -7.59
N SER A 638 -18.37 -1.84 -8.68
CA SER A 638 -17.63 -3.05 -9.10
C SER A 638 -17.65 -4.15 -8.03
N ARG A 639 -16.48 -4.55 -7.50
CA ARG A 639 -16.37 -5.42 -6.32
C ARG A 639 -17.02 -4.81 -5.08
N GLY A 640 -16.92 -3.50 -4.88
CA GLY A 640 -17.63 -2.81 -3.79
C GLY A 640 -19.15 -2.87 -3.95
N ALA A 641 -19.67 -2.91 -5.19
CA ALA A 641 -21.10 -3.13 -5.43
C ALA A 641 -21.52 -4.55 -5.06
N PHE A 642 -20.66 -5.54 -5.31
CA PHE A 642 -20.87 -6.91 -4.83
C PHE A 642 -20.87 -6.98 -3.31
N THR A 643 -19.91 -6.32 -2.65
CA THR A 643 -19.86 -6.18 -1.18
C THR A 643 -21.14 -5.52 -0.64
N ALA A 644 -21.59 -4.42 -1.25
CA ALA A 644 -22.83 -3.74 -0.86
C ALA A 644 -24.03 -4.67 -0.89
N ARG A 645 -24.21 -5.42 -1.99
CA ARG A 645 -25.28 -6.41 -2.14
C ARG A 645 -25.17 -7.57 -1.15
N SER A 646 -23.95 -8.01 -0.87
CA SER A 646 -23.66 -9.08 0.09
C SER A 646 -24.03 -8.66 1.52
N ILE A 647 -23.73 -7.42 1.91
CA ILE A 647 -24.12 -6.86 3.20
C ILE A 647 -25.65 -6.80 3.30
N SER A 648 -26.34 -6.36 2.25
CA SER A 648 -27.81 -6.32 2.25
C SER A 648 -28.43 -7.70 2.45
N SER A 649 -27.87 -8.72 1.79
CA SER A 649 -28.30 -10.11 1.93
C SER A 649 -27.97 -10.68 3.32
N LEU A 650 -26.82 -10.33 3.89
CA LEU A 650 -26.47 -10.69 5.27
C LEU A 650 -27.46 -10.07 6.27
N ILE A 651 -27.77 -8.78 6.14
CA ILE A 651 -28.77 -8.09 6.98
C ILE A 651 -30.15 -8.74 6.84
N GLN A 652 -30.55 -9.12 5.61
CA GLN A 652 -31.82 -9.83 5.38
C GLN A 652 -31.84 -11.20 6.08
N ALA A 653 -30.74 -11.96 6.00
CA ALA A 653 -30.68 -13.32 6.52
C ALA A 653 -30.59 -13.37 8.05
N ILE A 654 -29.72 -12.58 8.66
CA ILE A 654 -29.41 -12.68 10.10
C ILE A 654 -29.83 -11.45 10.92
N GLY A 655 -30.28 -10.35 10.29
CA GLY A 655 -30.54 -9.08 10.97
C GLY A 655 -29.25 -8.30 11.27
N LEU A 656 -29.26 -7.44 12.29
CA LEU A 656 -28.05 -6.78 12.81
C LEU A 656 -27.64 -7.39 14.15
N LEU A 657 -26.39 -7.85 14.25
CA LEU A 657 -25.90 -8.45 15.49
C LEU A 657 -25.87 -7.43 16.64
N THR A 658 -26.29 -7.89 17.82
CA THR A 658 -26.10 -7.15 19.07
C THR A 658 -24.62 -7.18 19.47
N PRO A 659 -24.15 -6.37 20.44
CA PRO A 659 -22.79 -6.50 20.97
C PRO A 659 -22.46 -7.93 21.45
N LYS A 660 -23.46 -8.67 21.95
CA LYS A 660 -23.34 -10.08 22.30
C LYS A 660 -23.19 -10.97 21.05
N GLY A 661 -23.99 -10.74 20.02
CA GLY A 661 -23.88 -11.44 18.74
C GLY A 661 -22.55 -11.21 18.04
N LEU A 662 -22.01 -9.99 18.10
CA LEU A 662 -20.73 -9.64 17.47
C LEU A 662 -19.55 -10.46 18.01
N GLN A 663 -19.62 -10.96 19.25
CA GLN A 663 -18.62 -11.89 19.80
C GLN A 663 -18.53 -13.20 19.00
N TYR A 664 -19.61 -13.56 18.32
CA TYR A 664 -19.74 -14.76 17.49
C TYR A 664 -19.81 -14.45 16.00
N PHE A 665 -19.45 -13.23 15.58
CA PHE A 665 -19.68 -12.81 14.22
C PHE A 665 -18.92 -13.66 13.20
N ILE A 666 -17.70 -14.10 13.51
CA ILE A 666 -16.94 -14.98 12.61
C ILE A 666 -17.69 -16.30 12.35
N GLN A 667 -18.27 -16.89 13.40
CA GLN A 667 -19.03 -18.14 13.32
C GLN A 667 -20.31 -17.96 12.50
N ILE A 668 -21.07 -16.91 12.80
CA ILE A 668 -22.34 -16.60 12.11
C ILE A 668 -22.09 -16.23 10.65
N PHE A 669 -21.01 -15.48 10.38
CA PHE A 669 -20.61 -15.11 9.04
C PHE A 669 -20.18 -16.32 8.22
N GLU A 670 -19.41 -17.26 8.79
CA GLU A 670 -19.03 -18.50 8.12
C GLU A 670 -20.26 -19.34 7.74
N ASP A 671 -21.22 -19.47 8.67
CA ASP A 671 -22.48 -20.19 8.42
C ASP A 671 -23.28 -19.56 7.26
N TRP A 672 -23.24 -18.23 7.13
CA TRP A 672 -23.86 -17.51 6.01
C TRP A 672 -23.03 -17.59 4.71
N GLU A 673 -21.71 -17.47 4.79
CA GLU A 673 -20.77 -17.44 3.68
C GLU A 673 -20.87 -18.73 2.85
N TYR A 674 -20.94 -19.88 3.54
CA TYR A 674 -20.96 -21.21 2.93
C TYR A 674 -22.35 -21.86 2.82
N GLN A 675 -23.44 -21.12 3.07
CA GLN A 675 -24.80 -21.67 3.13
C GLN A 675 -25.28 -22.40 1.85
N LEU A 676 -24.65 -22.14 0.69
CA LEU A 676 -24.98 -22.78 -0.59
C LEU A 676 -23.98 -23.87 -1.02
N LYS A 677 -23.01 -24.22 -0.18
CA LYS A 677 -21.96 -25.19 -0.50
C LYS A 677 -22.42 -26.59 -0.09
N ASP A 678 -22.83 -27.39 -1.09
CA ASP A 678 -23.25 -28.78 -0.88
C ASP A 678 -22.24 -29.57 -0.03
N GLY A 679 -22.72 -30.22 1.04
CA GLY A 679 -21.92 -31.06 1.92
C GLY A 679 -20.95 -30.32 2.84
N TRP A 680 -21.00 -28.98 2.89
CA TRP A 680 -20.19 -28.19 3.80
C TRP A 680 -20.56 -28.42 5.26
N LYS A 681 -19.55 -28.43 6.13
CA LYS A 681 -19.69 -28.53 7.58
C LYS A 681 -19.00 -27.34 8.22
N THR A 682 -19.74 -26.65 9.09
CA THR A 682 -19.25 -25.52 9.88
C THR A 682 -18.01 -25.89 10.69
N SER A 683 -17.01 -24.99 10.73
CA SER A 683 -15.83 -25.13 11.59
C SER A 683 -16.18 -24.99 13.08
N TYR A 684 -17.40 -24.53 13.38
CA TYR A 684 -17.84 -24.20 14.72
C TYR A 684 -19.19 -24.85 15.05
N PRO A 685 -19.25 -26.18 15.24
CA PRO A 685 -20.52 -26.90 15.42
C PRO A 685 -21.32 -26.44 16.64
N ASP A 686 -20.66 -26.06 17.74
CA ASP A 686 -21.30 -25.69 19.01
C ASP A 686 -21.34 -24.16 19.26
N LYS A 687 -21.13 -23.35 18.21
CA LYS A 687 -21.19 -21.88 18.30
C LYS A 687 -22.01 -21.32 17.14
N PRO A 688 -22.77 -20.22 17.34
CA PRO A 688 -22.91 -19.44 18.58
C PRO A 688 -23.73 -20.09 19.71
N TRP A 689 -24.39 -21.22 19.45
CA TRP A 689 -25.13 -22.00 20.45
C TRP A 689 -24.86 -23.51 20.30
N PRO A 690 -25.07 -24.32 21.35
CA PRO A 690 -24.81 -25.75 21.30
C PRO A 690 -25.85 -26.50 20.47
N GLY A 691 -25.45 -27.62 19.85
CA GLY A 691 -26.34 -28.54 19.16
C GLY A 691 -26.45 -28.33 17.64
N HIS A 692 -27.52 -28.84 17.04
CA HIS A 692 -27.71 -28.79 15.58
C HIS A 692 -28.09 -27.38 15.12
N LYS A 693 -27.29 -26.80 14.23
CA LYS A 693 -27.56 -25.52 13.58
C LYS A 693 -28.38 -25.72 12.31
N PRO A 694 -29.59 -25.13 12.19
CA PRO A 694 -30.31 -25.13 10.92
C PRO A 694 -29.54 -24.31 9.87
N PRO A 695 -29.78 -24.50 8.56
CA PRO A 695 -29.22 -23.64 7.53
C PRO A 695 -29.63 -22.16 7.72
N VAL A 696 -28.73 -21.22 7.41
CA VAL A 696 -29.00 -19.77 7.54
C VAL A 696 -30.18 -19.29 6.70
N THR A 697 -30.54 -20.02 5.64
CA THR A 697 -31.71 -19.76 4.80
C THR A 697 -33.04 -20.10 5.46
N GLU A 698 -33.04 -20.86 6.56
CA GLU A 698 -34.26 -21.28 7.24
C GLU A 698 -34.65 -20.28 8.34
N ALA A 699 -35.96 -20.04 8.47
CA ALA A 699 -36.51 -19.15 9.50
C ALA A 699 -36.12 -19.58 10.93
N GLU A 700 -35.83 -20.87 11.14
CA GLU A 700 -35.37 -21.39 12.43
C GLU A 700 -34.02 -20.80 12.85
N TYR A 701 -33.10 -20.55 11.92
CA TYR A 701 -31.80 -19.96 12.26
C TYR A 701 -31.95 -18.57 12.85
N GLN A 702 -32.82 -17.75 12.24
CA GLN A 702 -33.14 -16.43 12.76
C GLN A 702 -33.87 -16.52 14.11
N ARG A 703 -34.79 -17.47 14.29
CA ARG A 703 -35.43 -17.71 15.60
C ARG A 703 -34.41 -18.03 16.69
N GLN A 704 -33.37 -18.78 16.39
CA GLN A 704 -32.30 -19.09 17.35
C GLN A 704 -31.44 -17.86 17.66
N LEU A 705 -31.07 -17.06 16.67
CA LEU A 705 -30.38 -15.78 16.90
C LEU A 705 -31.18 -14.88 17.85
N LEU A 706 -32.51 -14.85 17.73
CA LEU A 706 -33.39 -14.09 18.61
C LEU A 706 -33.52 -14.71 20.00
N HIS A 707 -33.67 -16.03 20.09
CA HIS A 707 -33.74 -16.75 21.37
C HIS A 707 -32.51 -16.49 22.25
N TYR A 708 -31.33 -16.41 21.64
CA TYR A 708 -30.06 -16.12 22.33
C TYR A 708 -29.72 -14.63 22.42
N GLU A 709 -30.60 -13.73 21.96
CA GLU A 709 -30.43 -12.26 21.95
C GLU A 709 -29.19 -11.79 21.16
N LEU A 710 -28.82 -12.53 20.11
CA LEU A 710 -27.63 -12.29 19.31
C LEU A 710 -27.87 -11.30 18.16
N ALA A 711 -29.12 -11.14 17.72
CA ALA A 711 -29.45 -10.26 16.60
C ALA A 711 -30.73 -9.46 16.83
N ARG A 712 -30.81 -8.32 16.13
CA ARG A 712 -32.02 -7.51 15.93
C ARG A 712 -32.63 -7.90 14.58
N PRO A 713 -33.87 -8.43 14.53
CA PRO A 713 -34.46 -8.91 13.28
C PRO A 713 -35.09 -7.76 12.48
N ASN A 714 -35.55 -8.07 11.27
CA ASN A 714 -36.41 -7.20 10.45
C ASN A 714 -35.84 -5.78 10.21
N ILE A 715 -34.55 -5.71 9.90
CA ILE A 715 -33.86 -4.44 9.68
C ILE A 715 -34.11 -3.97 8.24
N PRO A 716 -34.84 -2.86 8.04
CA PRO A 716 -35.05 -2.30 6.71
C PRO A 716 -33.78 -1.62 6.20
N ILE A 717 -33.52 -1.74 4.91
CA ILE A 717 -32.46 -1.02 4.21
C ILE A 717 -33.14 0.04 3.35
N LYS A 718 -32.83 1.31 3.62
CA LYS A 718 -33.44 2.43 2.90
C LYS A 718 -33.06 2.40 1.43
N SER A 719 -31.78 2.29 1.13
CA SER A 719 -31.32 2.25 -0.27
C SER A 719 -30.07 1.41 -0.47
N VAL A 720 -30.05 0.67 -1.57
CA VAL A 720 -28.84 0.05 -2.13
C VAL A 720 -28.57 0.67 -3.51
N ALA A 721 -27.49 1.43 -3.60
CA ALA A 721 -27.15 2.23 -4.77
C ALA A 721 -25.77 1.84 -5.31
N VAL A 722 -25.72 1.23 -6.50
CA VAL A 722 -24.51 0.60 -7.01
C VAL A 722 -24.13 1.02 -8.43
N TRP A 723 -22.83 1.11 -8.70
CA TRP A 723 -22.29 1.23 -10.05
C TRP A 723 -21.72 -0.11 -10.51
N ASP A 724 -22.21 -0.56 -11.66
CA ASP A 724 -21.69 -1.65 -12.47
C ASP A 724 -21.25 -2.91 -11.71
N THR A 725 -22.19 -3.55 -11.01
CA THR A 725 -21.97 -4.82 -10.29
C THR A 725 -21.52 -5.92 -11.26
N VAL A 726 -20.35 -6.52 -11.04
CA VAL A 726 -19.81 -7.62 -11.88
C VAL A 726 -19.77 -8.94 -11.11
N GLY A 727 -20.16 -10.03 -11.76
CA GLY A 727 -20.39 -11.33 -11.10
C GLY A 727 -19.19 -12.28 -11.02
N SER A 728 -18.03 -11.92 -11.58
CA SER A 728 -16.81 -12.72 -11.40
C SER A 728 -16.05 -12.22 -10.18
N LEU A 729 -15.67 -13.14 -9.29
CA LEU A 729 -14.83 -12.89 -8.10
C LEU A 729 -13.40 -12.44 -8.43
N GLY A 730 -13.18 -11.74 -9.55
CA GLY A 730 -11.87 -11.26 -9.96
C GLY A 730 -10.87 -12.38 -10.30
N ILE A 731 -11.28 -13.65 -10.36
CA ILE A 731 -10.41 -14.76 -10.75
C ILE A 731 -10.13 -14.63 -12.26
N PRO A 732 -8.87 -14.38 -12.68
CA PRO A 732 -8.54 -14.22 -14.09
C PRO A 732 -8.75 -15.54 -14.85
N MET A 733 -9.45 -15.47 -15.99
CA MET A 733 -9.57 -16.61 -16.90
C MET A 733 -8.24 -16.84 -17.62
N ILE A 734 -7.52 -17.90 -17.24
CA ILE A 734 -6.41 -18.43 -18.03
C ILE A 734 -7.00 -19.44 -19.02
N GLY A 735 -6.83 -19.17 -20.31
CA GLY A 735 -7.59 -19.73 -21.45
C GLY A 735 -7.47 -21.24 -21.73
N ILE A 736 -7.33 -22.11 -20.72
CA ILE A 736 -7.18 -23.56 -20.91
C ILE A 736 -7.96 -24.41 -19.87
N PHE A 737 -8.37 -23.85 -18.72
CA PHE A 737 -9.02 -24.61 -17.64
C PHE A 737 -10.50 -24.22 -17.42
N PRO A 738 -11.39 -25.16 -16.99
CA PRO A 738 -12.75 -24.84 -16.59
C PRO A 738 -12.76 -23.94 -15.35
N GLN A 739 -13.83 -23.14 -15.16
CA GLN A 739 -13.97 -22.32 -13.96
C GLN A 739 -14.05 -23.22 -12.71
N PRO A 740 -13.27 -22.95 -11.65
CA PRO A 740 -13.70 -23.34 -10.32
C PRO A 740 -14.99 -22.56 -10.03
N GLN A 741 -16.09 -23.25 -9.74
CA GLN A 741 -17.22 -22.62 -9.07
C GLN A 741 -16.71 -22.17 -7.70
N SER A 742 -16.31 -20.91 -7.57
CA SER A 742 -16.19 -20.32 -6.25
C SER A 742 -17.60 -20.24 -5.67
N ARG A 743 -18.01 -21.31 -4.97
CA ARG A 743 -19.21 -21.36 -4.13
C ARG A 743 -18.99 -20.67 -2.79
N ASP A 744 -17.83 -20.04 -2.61
CA ASP A 744 -17.35 -19.50 -1.33
C ASP A 744 -17.98 -18.13 -0.98
N PHE A 745 -18.95 -17.66 -1.77
CA PHE A 745 -19.91 -16.65 -1.34
C PHE A 745 -21.30 -17.07 -1.85
N ALA A 746 -22.27 -17.15 -0.95
CA ALA A 746 -23.66 -17.49 -1.24
C ALA A 746 -24.34 -16.60 -2.31
N PHE A 747 -23.73 -15.48 -2.68
CA PHE A 747 -24.33 -14.52 -3.59
C PHE A 747 -23.80 -14.63 -5.03
N VAL A 748 -24.60 -15.30 -5.87
CA VAL A 748 -24.79 -14.97 -7.29
C VAL A 748 -26.29 -14.89 -7.56
N ASP A 749 -27.05 -14.37 -6.60
CA ASP A 749 -28.50 -14.24 -6.74
C ASP A 749 -28.82 -12.97 -7.53
N THR A 750 -29.58 -13.16 -8.59
CA THR A 750 -30.11 -12.08 -9.41
C THR A 750 -31.29 -11.40 -8.72
N LYS A 751 -31.88 -12.00 -7.69
CA LYS A 751 -33.02 -11.40 -6.98
C LYS A 751 -32.62 -10.23 -6.08
N VAL A 752 -33.45 -9.20 -6.04
CA VAL A 752 -33.33 -8.09 -5.08
C VAL A 752 -33.95 -8.48 -3.74
N GLU A 753 -33.27 -8.17 -2.64
CA GLU A 753 -33.73 -8.55 -1.30
C GLU A 753 -35.00 -7.81 -0.87
N PRO A 754 -35.92 -8.47 -0.14
CA PRO A 754 -37.21 -7.90 0.22
C PRO A 754 -37.15 -6.85 1.34
N ASN A 755 -36.01 -6.67 2.03
CA ASN A 755 -35.81 -5.58 3.01
C ASN A 755 -35.26 -4.28 2.40
N ILE A 756 -35.00 -4.23 1.09
CA ILE A 756 -34.48 -3.04 0.41
C ILE A 756 -35.65 -2.18 -0.07
N GLU A 757 -35.77 -0.94 0.38
CA GLU A 757 -36.86 -0.04 -0.04
C GLU A 757 -36.62 0.56 -1.43
N TYR A 758 -35.39 1.02 -1.72
CA TYR A 758 -34.98 1.59 -3.01
C TYR A 758 -33.71 0.90 -3.53
N ALA A 759 -33.74 0.42 -4.78
CA ALA A 759 -32.61 -0.26 -5.41
C ALA A 759 -32.24 0.40 -6.74
N PHE A 760 -31.01 0.91 -6.84
CA PHE A 760 -30.51 1.65 -7.99
C PHE A 760 -29.22 1.04 -8.52
N GLN A 761 -29.14 0.81 -9.83
CA GLN A 761 -27.92 0.32 -10.48
C GLN A 761 -27.60 1.10 -11.75
N ALA A 762 -26.43 1.74 -11.81
CA ALA A 762 -25.90 2.33 -13.03
C ALA A 762 -25.03 1.29 -13.79
N LEU A 763 -25.30 1.06 -15.07
CA LEU A 763 -24.69 0.00 -15.87
C LEU A 763 -23.92 0.54 -17.08
N ALA A 764 -22.72 0.02 -17.33
CA ALA A 764 -21.93 0.35 -18.51
C ALA A 764 -22.45 -0.37 -19.77
N LEU A 765 -22.77 0.35 -20.84
CA LEU A 765 -23.32 -0.25 -22.06
C LEU A 765 -22.24 -0.88 -22.95
N ASP A 766 -21.04 -0.28 -22.96
CA ASP A 766 -19.98 -0.57 -23.93
C ASP A 766 -18.86 -1.46 -23.36
N GLU A 767 -19.05 -2.05 -22.18
CA GLU A 767 -18.07 -2.99 -21.64
C GLU A 767 -18.10 -4.33 -22.41
N HIS A 768 -16.91 -4.84 -22.74
CA HIS A 768 -16.75 -6.02 -23.60
C HIS A 768 -15.87 -7.11 -22.98
N ARG A 769 -15.23 -6.84 -21.83
CA ARG A 769 -14.43 -7.83 -21.11
C ARG A 769 -15.35 -8.88 -20.50
N ARG A 770 -15.18 -10.15 -20.89
CA ARG A 770 -16.02 -11.25 -20.41
C ARG A 770 -16.10 -11.36 -18.87
N PRO A 771 -15.01 -11.15 -18.09
CA PRO A 771 -15.09 -11.14 -16.62
C PRO A 771 -15.95 -10.00 -16.03
N PHE A 772 -16.18 -8.93 -16.80
CA PHE A 772 -17.00 -7.77 -16.39
C PHE A 772 -18.44 -7.87 -16.91
N THR A 773 -18.95 -9.11 -17.02
CA THR A 773 -20.38 -9.33 -17.27
C THR A 773 -21.19 -8.80 -16.08
N PRO A 774 -22.21 -7.96 -16.30
CA PRO A 774 -22.95 -7.34 -15.22
C PRO A 774 -23.89 -8.35 -14.53
N THR A 775 -24.12 -8.15 -13.24
CA THR A 775 -25.11 -8.88 -12.46
C THR A 775 -26.37 -8.03 -12.34
N VAL A 776 -27.30 -8.23 -13.27
CA VAL A 776 -28.59 -7.52 -13.30
C VAL A 776 -29.53 -8.06 -12.22
N TRP A 777 -30.28 -7.18 -11.56
CA TRP A 777 -31.30 -7.55 -10.59
C TRP A 777 -32.62 -7.97 -11.27
N GLU A 778 -33.37 -8.85 -10.64
CA GLU A 778 -34.76 -9.17 -10.92
C GLU A 778 -35.61 -8.90 -9.66
N LYS A 779 -36.80 -8.31 -9.82
CA LYS A 779 -37.80 -8.19 -8.75
C LYS A 779 -38.79 -9.36 -8.86
N PRO A 780 -38.79 -10.30 -7.90
CA PRO A 780 -39.73 -11.43 -7.92
C PRO A 780 -41.20 -10.98 -8.00
N LYS A 781 -42.01 -11.72 -8.76
CA LYS A 781 -43.43 -11.44 -8.92
C LYS A 781 -44.15 -11.54 -7.57
N GLY A 782 -44.91 -10.50 -7.22
CA GLY A 782 -45.63 -10.42 -5.94
C GLY A 782 -44.81 -9.87 -4.78
N GLN A 783 -43.53 -9.53 -4.98
CA GLN A 783 -42.72 -8.87 -3.95
C GLN A 783 -43.10 -7.39 -3.84
N GLU A 784 -43.44 -6.91 -2.64
CA GLU A 784 -43.81 -5.51 -2.42
C GLU A 784 -42.59 -4.57 -2.61
N LEU A 785 -41.50 -4.88 -1.92
CA LEU A 785 -40.24 -4.13 -1.98
C LEU A 785 -39.27 -4.70 -3.04
N PRO A 786 -38.34 -3.89 -3.59
CA PRO A 786 -38.23 -2.45 -3.42
C PRO A 786 -39.40 -1.71 -4.05
N ARG A 787 -39.76 -0.55 -3.48
CA ARG A 787 -40.74 0.38 -4.08
C ARG A 787 -40.29 0.80 -5.47
N VAL A 788 -38.98 1.01 -5.62
CA VAL A 788 -38.33 1.31 -6.90
C VAL A 788 -37.13 0.39 -7.09
N LEU A 789 -37.17 -0.42 -8.14
CA LEU A 789 -35.98 -1.03 -8.73
C LEU A 789 -35.74 -0.31 -10.06
N LYS A 790 -34.60 0.37 -10.20
CA LYS A 790 -34.20 1.02 -11.45
C LYS A 790 -32.76 0.66 -11.82
N GLN A 791 -32.57 0.16 -13.04
CA GLN A 791 -31.26 -0.24 -13.56
C GLN A 791 -31.00 0.47 -14.89
N THR A 792 -30.21 1.54 -14.87
CA THR A 792 -30.05 2.44 -16.03
C THR A 792 -28.74 2.19 -16.76
N TRP A 793 -28.81 2.04 -18.09
CA TRP A 793 -27.66 1.85 -18.98
C TRP A 793 -27.08 3.19 -19.47
N PHE A 794 -25.76 3.34 -19.39
CA PHE A 794 -24.99 4.54 -19.75
C PHE A 794 -23.90 4.23 -20.79
N PRO A 795 -23.54 5.20 -21.65
CA PRO A 795 -22.41 5.03 -22.58
C PRO A 795 -21.09 4.88 -21.81
N GLY A 796 -20.17 4.09 -22.35
CA GLY A 796 -18.85 3.85 -21.78
C GLY A 796 -18.64 2.44 -21.23
N VAL A 797 -17.39 2.16 -20.86
CA VAL A 797 -16.96 0.90 -20.23
C VAL A 797 -17.06 1.00 -18.70
N HIS A 798 -16.76 -0.10 -18.00
CA HIS A 798 -16.91 -0.23 -16.54
C HIS A 798 -16.44 1.00 -15.70
N SER A 799 -15.24 1.50 -15.98
CA SER A 799 -14.66 2.65 -15.26
C SER A 799 -15.09 4.01 -15.81
N ASP A 800 -15.69 4.06 -17.01
CA ASP A 800 -16.36 5.29 -17.48
C ASP A 800 -17.65 5.53 -16.67
N VAL A 801 -18.31 4.45 -16.19
CA VAL A 801 -19.54 4.52 -15.37
C VAL A 801 -19.24 4.64 -13.88
N GLY A 802 -18.26 3.92 -13.34
CA GLY A 802 -17.95 3.95 -11.90
C GLY A 802 -16.89 4.97 -11.48
N GLY A 803 -16.17 5.56 -12.45
CA GLY A 803 -15.03 6.42 -12.22
C GLY A 803 -13.68 5.68 -12.20
N ALA A 804 -12.63 6.41 -11.80
CA ALA A 804 -11.20 6.04 -11.78
C ALA A 804 -10.38 6.31 -13.05
N TYR A 805 -10.97 6.83 -14.14
CA TYR A 805 -10.21 7.40 -15.25
C TYR A 805 -9.99 8.90 -15.07
N THR A 806 -8.91 9.43 -15.66
CA THR A 806 -8.56 10.86 -15.62
C THR A 806 -9.55 11.75 -16.34
N ASP A 807 -10.20 11.22 -17.39
CA ASP A 807 -11.37 11.82 -18.02
C ASP A 807 -12.60 11.34 -17.24
N THR A 808 -13.27 12.27 -16.56
CA THR A 808 -14.40 12.00 -15.68
C THR A 808 -15.74 12.32 -16.30
N ASP A 809 -15.81 12.72 -17.58
CA ASP A 809 -17.02 13.28 -18.18
C ASP A 809 -18.20 12.29 -18.14
N LEU A 810 -17.96 11.03 -18.51
CA LEU A 810 -18.99 10.00 -18.45
C LEU A 810 -19.32 9.59 -17.01
N ALA A 811 -18.32 9.58 -16.12
CA ALA A 811 -18.51 9.27 -14.71
C ALA A 811 -19.29 10.38 -13.98
N ASN A 812 -19.22 11.63 -14.45
CA ASN A 812 -20.01 12.75 -13.93
C ASN A 812 -21.51 12.50 -14.17
N ILE A 813 -21.88 11.99 -15.35
CA ILE A 813 -23.28 11.72 -15.70
C ILE A 813 -23.87 10.70 -14.73
N THR A 814 -23.16 9.60 -14.49
CA THR A 814 -23.64 8.52 -13.62
C THR A 814 -23.58 8.89 -12.14
N LEU A 815 -22.71 9.82 -11.73
CA LEU A 815 -22.71 10.41 -10.40
C LEU A 815 -23.95 11.28 -10.20
N CYS A 816 -24.22 12.20 -11.12
CA CYS A 816 -25.39 13.10 -11.04
C CYS A 816 -26.70 12.31 -11.07
N TRP A 817 -26.78 11.28 -11.91
CA TRP A 817 -27.92 10.39 -11.95
C TRP A 817 -28.17 9.71 -10.60
N MET A 818 -27.11 9.20 -9.96
CA MET A 818 -27.22 8.54 -8.66
C MET A 818 -27.61 9.51 -7.56
N VAL A 819 -27.02 10.71 -7.53
CA VAL A 819 -27.42 11.79 -6.62
C VAL A 819 -28.90 12.10 -6.79
N ASN A 820 -29.39 12.19 -8.03
CA ASN A 820 -30.80 12.43 -8.30
C ASN A 820 -31.72 11.28 -7.84
N GLN A 821 -31.26 10.02 -7.86
CA GLN A 821 -32.06 8.90 -7.33
C GLN A 821 -32.11 8.89 -5.79
N LEU A 822 -31.11 9.50 -5.15
CA LEU A 822 -31.00 9.61 -3.69
C LEU A 822 -31.48 10.96 -3.15
N ASP A 823 -31.87 11.87 -4.04
CA ASP A 823 -32.39 13.18 -3.69
C ASP A 823 -33.69 13.04 -2.89
N GLY A 824 -33.83 13.84 -1.84
CA GLY A 824 -34.91 13.70 -0.85
C GLY A 824 -34.79 12.50 0.09
N LEU A 825 -33.81 11.60 -0.09
CA LEU A 825 -33.48 10.53 0.86
C LEU A 825 -32.21 10.85 1.66
N LEU A 826 -31.24 11.52 1.04
CA LEU A 826 -30.00 11.99 1.66
C LEU A 826 -29.79 13.47 1.34
N GLU A 827 -29.20 14.19 2.28
CA GLU A 827 -28.84 15.59 2.09
C GLU A 827 -27.37 15.70 1.62
N PHE A 828 -27.20 16.27 0.42
CA PHE A 828 -25.90 16.47 -0.22
C PHE A 828 -25.42 17.93 -0.15
N ASP A 829 -24.10 18.12 -0.13
CA ASP A 829 -23.44 19.37 -0.43
C ASP A 829 -23.42 19.56 -1.96
N GLU A 830 -24.49 20.19 -2.47
CA GLU A 830 -24.58 20.53 -3.89
C GLU A 830 -23.37 21.36 -4.34
N GLU A 831 -22.86 22.30 -3.53
CA GLU A 831 -21.74 23.17 -3.93
C GLU A 831 -20.46 22.37 -4.16
N TYR A 832 -20.19 21.39 -3.30
CA TYR A 832 -19.09 20.45 -3.50
C TYR A 832 -19.24 19.68 -4.83
N LEU A 833 -20.43 19.13 -5.09
CA LEU A 833 -20.70 18.39 -6.33
C LEU A 833 -20.51 19.28 -7.57
N TRP A 834 -21.07 20.50 -7.54
CA TRP A 834 -20.90 21.51 -8.58
C TRP A 834 -19.44 21.83 -8.83
N ARG A 835 -18.64 22.06 -7.78
CA ARG A 835 -17.22 22.36 -7.89
C ARG A 835 -16.44 21.20 -8.51
N GLN A 836 -16.72 19.96 -8.10
CA GLN A 836 -16.06 18.77 -8.65
C GLN A 836 -16.31 18.62 -10.15
N ILE A 837 -17.55 18.87 -10.61
CA ILE A 837 -17.92 18.77 -12.02
C ILE A 837 -17.27 19.90 -12.83
N ARG A 838 -17.31 21.13 -12.31
CA ARG A 838 -16.77 22.33 -12.97
C ARG A 838 -15.25 22.30 -13.11
N VAL A 839 -14.52 21.90 -12.05
CA VAL A 839 -13.04 21.81 -12.09
C VAL A 839 -12.57 20.83 -13.16
N GLY A 840 -13.33 19.76 -13.44
CA GLY A 840 -13.03 18.84 -14.54
C GLY A 840 -13.06 19.53 -15.91
N VAL A 841 -14.07 20.37 -16.14
CA VAL A 841 -14.25 21.16 -17.37
C VAL A 841 -13.14 22.21 -17.50
N GLU A 842 -12.87 22.98 -16.44
CA GLU A 842 -11.83 24.03 -16.44
C GLU A 842 -10.42 23.46 -16.62
N ARG A 843 -10.13 22.28 -16.04
CA ARG A 843 -8.84 21.61 -16.19
C ARG A 843 -8.59 21.13 -17.62
N ASP A 844 -9.62 20.66 -18.34
CA ASP A 844 -9.48 20.31 -19.75
C ASP A 844 -9.19 21.55 -20.59
N GLU A 845 -9.91 22.66 -20.36
CA GLU A 845 -9.62 23.93 -21.05
C GLU A 845 -8.19 24.44 -20.82
N GLU A 846 -7.70 24.40 -19.58
CA GLU A 846 -6.35 24.85 -19.22
C GLU A 846 -5.26 23.90 -19.75
N TYR A 847 -5.47 22.59 -19.68
CA TYR A 847 -4.59 21.60 -20.30
C TYR A 847 -4.46 21.86 -21.81
N ARG A 848 -5.58 22.09 -22.50
CA ARG A 848 -5.58 22.37 -23.94
C ARG A 848 -4.85 23.65 -24.29
N LYS A 849 -5.07 24.74 -23.53
CA LYS A 849 -4.31 26.00 -23.69
C LYS A 849 -2.81 25.75 -23.56
N THR A 850 -2.41 24.96 -22.56
CA THR A 850 -1.01 24.64 -22.28
C THR A 850 -0.39 23.71 -23.32
N ASP A 851 -1.13 22.70 -23.79
CA ASP A 851 -0.66 21.73 -24.79
C ASP A 851 -0.55 22.35 -26.19
N ILE A 852 -1.52 23.19 -26.60
CA ILE A 852 -1.44 23.99 -27.83
C ILE A 852 -0.23 24.94 -27.77
N ALA A 853 0.03 25.56 -26.62
CA ALA A 853 1.19 26.43 -26.43
C ALA A 853 2.53 25.67 -26.52
N ARG A 854 2.58 24.42 -26.03
CA ARG A 854 3.79 23.56 -26.09
C ARG A 854 3.98 22.86 -27.43
N HIS A 855 2.89 22.57 -28.14
CA HIS A 855 2.87 21.80 -29.37
C HIS A 855 1.93 22.43 -30.42
N PRO A 856 2.29 23.56 -31.03
CA PRO A 856 1.41 24.33 -31.91
C PRO A 856 0.93 23.58 -33.17
N ASN A 857 1.64 22.50 -33.56
CA ASN A 857 1.28 21.68 -34.72
C ASN A 857 0.42 20.46 -34.36
N ARG A 858 0.09 20.23 -33.08
CA ARG A 858 -0.71 19.10 -32.63
C ARG A 858 -2.19 19.48 -32.63
N THR A 859 -2.99 18.80 -33.45
CA THR A 859 -4.45 18.97 -33.44
C THR A 859 -5.04 18.18 -32.29
N LEU A 860 -5.52 18.88 -31.25
CA LEU A 860 -6.29 18.26 -30.18
C LEU A 860 -7.74 18.02 -30.65
N PRO A 861 -8.40 16.91 -30.27
CA PRO A 861 -9.83 16.70 -30.53
C PRO A 861 -10.63 17.87 -29.91
N PRO A 862 -11.77 18.31 -30.46
CA PRO A 862 -12.52 19.45 -29.92
C PRO A 862 -12.94 19.22 -28.44
N PRO A 863 -13.17 20.29 -27.65
CA PRO A 863 -13.77 20.18 -26.32
C PRO A 863 -15.05 19.35 -26.40
N ARG A 864 -15.21 18.41 -25.48
CA ARG A 864 -16.32 17.46 -25.51
C ARG A 864 -17.51 18.03 -24.76
N ASP A 865 -18.66 18.07 -25.45
CA ASP A 865 -19.93 18.46 -24.83
C ASP A 865 -20.47 17.34 -23.90
N TRP A 866 -21.48 17.66 -23.10
CA TRP A 866 -22.16 16.68 -22.24
C TRP A 866 -22.55 15.40 -22.99
N GLY A 867 -22.23 14.23 -22.42
CA GLY A 867 -22.49 12.92 -23.04
C GLY A 867 -21.45 12.48 -24.09
N LEU A 868 -20.48 13.34 -24.46
CA LEU A 868 -19.49 13.06 -25.50
C LEU A 868 -18.09 12.71 -24.98
N GLY A 869 -17.90 12.58 -23.65
CA GLY A 869 -16.65 12.20 -22.96
C GLY A 869 -15.97 10.95 -23.53
N LYS A 870 -14.67 10.71 -23.31
CA LYS A 870 -13.97 9.57 -23.93
C LYS A 870 -14.55 8.22 -23.49
N ILE A 871 -14.74 7.30 -24.44
CA ILE A 871 -14.95 5.88 -24.12
C ILE A 871 -13.60 5.17 -24.21
N HIS A 872 -13.14 4.59 -23.11
CA HIS A 872 -11.83 3.96 -23.05
C HIS A 872 -11.87 2.54 -23.61
N ASN A 873 -10.87 2.16 -24.41
CA ASN A 873 -10.72 0.75 -24.79
C ASN A 873 -10.06 -0.04 -23.64
N SER A 874 -10.88 -0.73 -22.86
CA SER A 874 -10.43 -1.55 -21.74
C SER A 874 -9.90 -2.94 -22.14
N MET A 875 -10.00 -3.32 -23.42
CA MET A 875 -9.55 -4.64 -23.94
C MET A 875 -8.04 -4.68 -24.21
N THR A 876 -7.26 -4.69 -23.13
CA THR A 876 -5.80 -4.90 -23.18
C THR A 876 -5.44 -6.31 -23.66
N ALA A 877 -4.16 -6.54 -24.00
CA ALA A 877 -3.67 -7.86 -24.43
C ALA A 877 -4.04 -8.99 -23.46
N PHE A 878 -4.03 -8.70 -22.16
CA PHE A 878 -4.45 -9.61 -21.11
C PHE A 878 -5.94 -9.99 -21.21
N TYR A 879 -6.84 -9.00 -21.33
CA TYR A 879 -8.27 -9.27 -21.41
C TYR A 879 -8.70 -9.92 -22.74
N LYS A 880 -7.94 -9.71 -23.82
CA LYS A 880 -8.18 -10.42 -25.09
C LYS A 880 -8.11 -11.95 -24.92
N LEU A 881 -7.24 -12.45 -24.03
CA LEU A 881 -7.11 -13.88 -23.71
C LEU A 881 -8.32 -14.43 -22.94
N SER A 882 -9.00 -13.59 -22.15
CA SER A 882 -10.23 -13.98 -21.43
C SER A 882 -11.48 -14.05 -22.33
N GLY A 883 -11.35 -13.64 -23.59
CA GLY A 883 -12.47 -13.52 -24.52
C GLY A 883 -13.31 -12.26 -24.32
N SER A 884 -14.08 -11.92 -25.34
CA SER A 884 -14.98 -10.77 -25.33
C SER A 884 -16.44 -11.22 -25.27
N ARG A 885 -17.27 -10.45 -24.58
CA ARG A 885 -18.73 -10.63 -24.54
C ARG A 885 -19.41 -9.28 -24.61
N ILE A 886 -20.26 -9.10 -25.62
CA ILE A 886 -21.10 -7.90 -25.76
C ILE A 886 -22.20 -7.95 -24.69
N ARG A 887 -22.50 -6.81 -24.07
CA ARG A 887 -23.61 -6.68 -23.13
C ARG A 887 -24.95 -6.67 -23.85
N THR A 888 -25.95 -7.29 -23.23
CA THR A 888 -27.26 -7.53 -23.85
C THR A 888 -28.37 -7.10 -22.89
N PRO A 889 -28.71 -5.79 -22.84
CA PRO A 889 -29.80 -5.27 -22.01
C PRO A 889 -31.09 -6.08 -22.18
N ASN A 890 -31.83 -6.32 -21.10
CA ASN A 890 -33.06 -7.13 -21.07
C ASN A 890 -32.93 -8.60 -21.55
N GLU A 891 -31.72 -9.12 -21.77
CA GLU A 891 -31.50 -10.48 -22.30
C GLU A 891 -30.69 -11.38 -21.35
N TYR A 892 -30.37 -10.93 -20.15
CA TYR A 892 -29.62 -11.72 -19.16
C TYR A 892 -30.46 -12.89 -18.61
N THR A 893 -29.78 -13.95 -18.20
CA THR A 893 -30.38 -15.18 -17.66
C THR A 893 -29.70 -15.52 -16.34
N ASN A 894 -30.38 -16.28 -15.47
CA ASN A 894 -29.84 -16.62 -14.15
C ASN A 894 -28.50 -17.41 -14.26
N PRO A 895 -27.41 -16.89 -13.67
CA PRO A 895 -26.08 -17.48 -13.78
C PRO A 895 -25.96 -18.87 -13.14
N ARG A 896 -26.78 -19.23 -12.15
CA ARG A 896 -26.79 -20.59 -11.55
C ARG A 896 -27.14 -21.69 -12.56
N THR A 897 -27.78 -21.32 -13.66
CA THR A 897 -28.09 -22.26 -14.74
C THR A 897 -27.01 -22.27 -15.84
N ALA A 898 -26.17 -21.22 -15.98
CA ALA A 898 -25.19 -20.95 -17.05
C ALA A 898 -23.95 -21.85 -17.06
N PRO A 899 -23.68 -22.66 -18.12
CA PRO A 899 -22.43 -23.40 -18.22
C PRO A 899 -21.29 -22.43 -18.52
N GLN A 900 -20.29 -22.41 -17.65
CA GLN A 900 -19.07 -21.60 -17.81
C GLN A 900 -17.94 -22.49 -18.34
N HIS A 901 -17.98 -22.82 -19.63
CA HIS A 901 -16.91 -23.60 -20.27
C HIS A 901 -15.73 -22.72 -20.71
N GLY A 902 -14.52 -23.28 -20.63
CA GLY A 902 -13.28 -22.70 -21.18
C GLY A 902 -13.29 -22.65 -22.72
N GLN A 903 -12.46 -21.79 -23.33
CA GLN A 903 -12.49 -21.51 -24.78
C GLN A 903 -12.33 -22.77 -25.66
N LEU A 904 -11.45 -23.71 -25.28
CA LEU A 904 -11.20 -24.93 -26.06
C LEU A 904 -12.41 -25.88 -26.03
N PHE A 905 -12.97 -26.12 -24.85
CA PHE A 905 -14.15 -26.98 -24.65
C PHE A 905 -15.39 -26.39 -25.32
N TYR A 906 -15.55 -25.06 -25.29
CA TYR A 906 -16.65 -24.36 -25.97
C TYR A 906 -16.52 -24.39 -27.49
N PHE A 907 -15.29 -24.37 -28.04
CA PHE A 907 -15.04 -24.48 -29.47
C PHE A 907 -15.37 -25.89 -29.99
N PHE A 908 -14.93 -26.94 -29.27
CA PHE A 908 -15.26 -28.34 -29.58
C PHE A 908 -16.76 -28.65 -29.42
N GLN A 909 -17.40 -28.20 -28.34
CA GLN A 909 -18.86 -28.34 -28.20
C GLN A 909 -19.63 -27.56 -29.27
N ARG A 910 -19.26 -26.31 -29.60
CA ARG A 910 -19.96 -25.56 -30.65
C ARG A 910 -19.87 -26.23 -32.00
N THR A 911 -18.74 -26.81 -32.38
CA THR A 911 -18.63 -27.52 -33.67
C THR A 911 -19.45 -28.80 -33.67
N LEU A 912 -19.43 -29.58 -32.58
CA LEU A 912 -20.21 -30.81 -32.44
C LEU A 912 -21.72 -30.55 -32.36
N PHE A 913 -22.17 -29.58 -31.55
CA PHE A 913 -23.57 -29.18 -31.42
C PHE A 913 -24.09 -28.44 -32.65
N TRP A 914 -23.24 -27.67 -33.36
CA TRP A 914 -23.64 -27.05 -34.62
C TRP A 914 -23.89 -28.12 -35.69
N TRP A 915 -23.03 -29.14 -35.80
CA TRP A 915 -23.28 -30.30 -36.66
C TRP A 915 -24.53 -31.09 -36.25
N ALA A 916 -24.73 -31.35 -34.95
CA ALA A 916 -25.91 -32.05 -34.45
C ALA A 916 -27.23 -31.26 -34.64
N ALA A 917 -27.19 -29.93 -34.49
CA ALA A 917 -28.33 -29.05 -34.73
C ALA A 917 -28.64 -28.88 -36.22
N HIS A 918 -27.62 -28.82 -37.10
CA HIS A 918 -27.81 -28.81 -38.57
C HIS A 918 -28.39 -30.14 -39.09
N LEU A 919 -28.10 -31.25 -38.41
CA LEU A 919 -28.68 -32.58 -38.68
C LEU A 919 -30.03 -32.83 -37.99
N GLY A 920 -30.59 -31.84 -37.27
CA GLY A 920 -31.89 -31.97 -36.59
C GLY A 920 -31.91 -32.87 -35.34
N LEU A 921 -30.75 -33.30 -34.83
CA LEU A 921 -30.62 -34.25 -33.72
C LEU A 921 -30.71 -33.60 -32.33
N PHE A 922 -30.60 -32.26 -32.25
CA PHE A 922 -30.66 -31.51 -30.98
C PHE A 922 -31.19 -30.09 -31.20
N GLN A 923 -32.25 -29.69 -30.49
CA GLN A 923 -32.63 -28.28 -30.35
C GLN A 923 -32.04 -27.74 -29.04
N PRO A 924 -31.22 -26.66 -29.07
CA PRO A 924 -30.70 -26.07 -27.84
C PRO A 924 -31.87 -25.49 -27.03
N ARG A 925 -32.09 -26.04 -25.83
CA ARG A 925 -33.07 -25.51 -24.86
C ARG A 925 -32.71 -24.06 -24.52
N ARG A 926 -33.53 -23.12 -24.99
CA ARG A 926 -33.42 -21.70 -24.62
C ARG A 926 -33.85 -21.52 -23.18
N ARG A 927 -33.13 -20.67 -22.46
CA ARG A 927 -33.31 -20.50 -21.02
C ARG A 927 -34.21 -19.31 -20.74
N PRO A 928 -34.97 -19.35 -19.64
CA PRO A 928 -35.75 -18.20 -19.22
C PRO A 928 -34.81 -17.02 -18.91
N ARG A 929 -35.21 -15.85 -19.37
CA ARG A 929 -34.55 -14.58 -19.02
C ARG A 929 -34.92 -14.17 -17.62
N LEU A 930 -34.17 -13.23 -17.06
CA LEU A 930 -34.59 -12.52 -15.86
C LEU A 930 -35.87 -11.72 -16.16
N GLU A 931 -36.80 -11.72 -15.23
CA GLU A 931 -38.07 -10.99 -15.34
C GLU A 931 -38.10 -9.82 -14.35
N GLY A 932 -38.88 -8.77 -14.62
CA GLY A 932 -38.99 -7.63 -13.68
C GLY A 932 -37.66 -6.93 -13.40
N THR A 933 -36.78 -6.82 -14.40
CA THR A 933 -35.46 -6.19 -14.26
C THR A 933 -35.54 -4.66 -14.20
N ASN A 934 -36.61 -4.05 -14.73
CA ASN A 934 -36.82 -2.60 -14.78
C ASN A 934 -35.60 -1.85 -15.35
N GLU A 935 -35.03 -2.37 -16.43
CA GLU A 935 -33.91 -1.77 -17.13
C GLU A 935 -34.39 -0.56 -17.96
N THR A 936 -33.63 0.53 -17.87
CA THR A 936 -33.85 1.76 -18.65
C THR A 936 -32.56 2.18 -19.34
N VAL A 937 -32.62 3.10 -20.30
CA VAL A 937 -31.42 3.66 -20.94
C VAL A 937 -31.36 5.16 -20.73
N HIS A 938 -30.20 5.70 -20.37
CA HIS A 938 -30.08 7.13 -20.10
C HIS A 938 -30.04 7.95 -21.40
N ALA A 939 -30.61 9.17 -21.36
CA ALA A 939 -30.66 10.09 -22.50
C ALA A 939 -29.27 10.42 -23.09
N SER A 940 -28.19 10.30 -22.29
CA SER A 940 -26.81 10.46 -22.77
C SER A 940 -26.44 9.50 -23.90
N VAL A 941 -27.06 8.32 -23.99
CA VAL A 941 -26.82 7.37 -25.10
C VAL A 941 -27.35 7.96 -26.41
N ARG A 942 -28.61 8.44 -26.41
CA ARG A 942 -29.24 9.10 -27.56
C ARG A 942 -28.49 10.38 -27.95
N VAL A 943 -28.11 11.20 -26.96
CA VAL A 943 -27.32 12.41 -27.18
C VAL A 943 -25.99 12.07 -27.86
N ARG A 944 -25.27 11.05 -27.37
CA ARG A 944 -24.00 10.65 -27.96
C ARG A 944 -24.14 10.19 -29.41
N MET A 945 -25.15 9.37 -29.71
CA MET A 945 -25.43 8.93 -31.08
C MET A 945 -25.82 10.10 -31.98
N GLY A 946 -26.69 10.99 -31.50
CA GLY A 946 -27.24 12.09 -32.28
C GLY A 946 -26.25 13.19 -32.62
N HIS A 947 -25.33 13.49 -31.71
CA HIS A 947 -24.27 14.50 -31.91
C HIS A 947 -23.00 13.90 -32.49
N ARG A 948 -23.07 12.68 -33.06
CA ARG A 948 -21.91 11.99 -33.67
C ARG A 948 -20.72 11.89 -32.72
N GLY A 949 -20.98 11.56 -31.46
CA GLY A 949 -19.94 11.30 -30.46
C GLY A 949 -18.99 10.20 -30.93
N LEU A 950 -17.74 10.24 -30.45
CA LEU A 950 -16.71 9.29 -30.88
C LEU A 950 -16.82 7.95 -30.14
N GLY A 951 -16.38 6.88 -30.80
CA GLY A 951 -16.30 5.53 -30.25
C GLY A 951 -15.09 5.31 -29.33
N TYR A 952 -14.65 4.06 -29.20
CA TYR A 952 -13.51 3.68 -28.36
C TYR A 952 -12.23 4.41 -28.73
N ASP A 953 -11.56 4.98 -27.73
CA ASP A 953 -10.34 5.77 -27.87
C ASP A 953 -10.43 6.84 -28.98
N ASP A 954 -11.60 7.46 -29.09
CA ASP A 954 -11.91 8.51 -30.07
C ASP A 954 -11.87 8.05 -31.54
N LYS A 955 -12.05 6.75 -31.79
CA LYS A 955 -12.04 6.17 -33.13
C LYS A 955 -13.45 5.89 -33.64
N GLY A 956 -13.74 6.43 -34.83
CA GLY A 956 -15.03 6.27 -35.50
C GLY A 956 -16.18 6.94 -34.74
N PHE A 957 -17.38 6.89 -35.33
CA PHE A 957 -18.59 7.34 -34.66
C PHE A 957 -19.12 6.27 -33.71
N TYR A 958 -19.68 6.72 -32.60
CA TYR A 958 -20.29 5.88 -31.59
C TYR A 958 -21.55 5.20 -32.12
N ASP A 959 -21.54 3.87 -32.11
CA ASP A 959 -22.71 3.01 -32.31
C ASP A 959 -22.53 1.76 -31.43
N SER A 960 -23.31 1.68 -30.34
CA SER A 960 -23.11 0.66 -29.34
C SER A 960 -23.55 -0.72 -29.85
N GLN A 961 -22.64 -1.69 -29.79
CA GLN A 961 -22.93 -3.07 -30.18
C GLN A 961 -24.01 -3.72 -29.28
N ALA A 962 -24.17 -3.24 -28.04
CA ALA A 962 -25.21 -3.70 -27.12
C ALA A 962 -26.62 -3.34 -27.61
N LEU A 963 -26.74 -2.26 -28.41
CA LEU A 963 -28.00 -1.81 -28.99
C LEU A 963 -28.26 -2.37 -30.39
N LYS A 964 -27.44 -3.31 -30.86
CA LYS A 964 -27.67 -3.97 -32.15
C LYS A 964 -29.02 -4.71 -32.16
N GLY A 965 -29.87 -4.34 -33.10
CA GLY A 965 -31.21 -4.90 -33.28
C GLY A 965 -32.31 -4.19 -32.48
N TRP A 966 -31.96 -3.24 -31.62
CA TRP A 966 -32.93 -2.33 -31.01
C TRP A 966 -33.35 -1.27 -32.04
N THR A 967 -34.58 -0.77 -31.90
CA THR A 967 -35.14 0.34 -32.67
C THR A 967 -35.70 1.35 -31.69
N MET A 968 -35.30 2.62 -31.83
CA MET A 968 -35.78 3.69 -30.95
C MET A 968 -37.15 4.19 -31.43
N TYR A 969 -38.11 4.24 -30.52
CA TYR A 969 -39.44 4.83 -30.71
C TYR A 969 -39.53 6.11 -29.90
N GLY A 970 -40.25 7.10 -30.42
CA GLY A 970 -40.52 8.34 -29.71
C GLY A 970 -41.65 9.12 -30.36
N GLN A 971 -42.30 9.99 -29.58
CA GLN A 971 -43.36 10.87 -30.05
C GLN A 971 -42.79 12.28 -30.22
N PHE A 972 -42.97 12.86 -31.40
CA PHE A 972 -42.82 14.29 -31.60
C PHE A 972 -44.08 14.99 -31.11
N THR A 973 -43.90 15.91 -30.18
CA THR A 973 -44.92 16.92 -29.89
C THR A 973 -44.80 18.03 -30.92
N ASP A 974 -45.88 18.34 -31.63
CA ASP A 974 -45.95 19.47 -32.58
C ASP A 974 -45.80 20.80 -31.82
N PRO A 975 -44.97 21.75 -32.28
CA PRO A 975 -45.03 23.14 -31.87
C PRO A 975 -45.85 23.95 -32.89
N ASP A 976 -47.06 24.40 -32.57
CA ASP A 976 -47.71 25.48 -33.35
C ASP A 976 -46.74 26.69 -33.48
N THR A 977 -46.16 27.10 -34.61
CA THR A 977 -46.32 26.85 -36.05
C THR A 977 -45.16 27.62 -36.79
N PRO A 978 -44.87 27.55 -38.11
CA PRO A 978 -44.92 26.49 -39.12
C PRO A 978 -43.54 26.10 -39.71
N ILE A 979 -43.50 24.92 -40.33
CA ILE A 979 -42.45 24.46 -41.23
C ILE A 979 -42.62 25.17 -42.60
N ARG A 980 -41.88 26.25 -42.82
CA ARG A 980 -41.40 26.58 -44.16
C ARG A 980 -39.91 26.28 -44.21
N GLN A 981 -39.51 25.61 -45.29
CA GLN A 981 -38.12 25.44 -45.68
C GLN A 981 -37.40 26.78 -45.48
N GLU A 982 -36.27 26.73 -44.78
CA GLU A 982 -35.42 27.87 -44.44
C GLU A 982 -35.99 28.79 -43.34
N ILE A 983 -35.63 28.54 -42.06
CA ILE A 983 -35.23 29.51 -41.03
C ILE A 983 -34.90 28.77 -39.71
N GLN A 984 -33.92 29.30 -38.97
CA GLN A 984 -33.54 28.90 -37.61
C GLN A 984 -34.73 29.03 -36.62
N GLY A 985 -35.18 27.93 -36.02
CA GLY A 985 -36.23 27.90 -34.99
C GLY A 985 -36.23 26.58 -34.20
N GLU A 986 -36.65 26.59 -32.94
CA GLU A 986 -36.53 25.45 -32.00
C GLU A 986 -37.31 24.21 -32.45
N ALA A 987 -36.64 23.05 -32.44
CA ALA A 987 -37.23 21.77 -32.82
C ALA A 987 -38.12 21.21 -31.70
N GLY A 988 -39.26 20.62 -32.06
CA GLY A 988 -40.19 19.96 -31.14
C GLY A 988 -39.50 18.92 -30.24
N ARG A 989 -40.01 18.78 -29.01
CA ARG A 989 -39.47 17.86 -28.00
C ARG A 989 -39.88 16.42 -28.29
N MET A 990 -38.96 15.48 -28.08
CA MET A 990 -39.23 14.05 -28.14
C MET A 990 -39.68 13.60 -26.76
N LYS A 991 -40.88 13.03 -26.67
CA LYS A 991 -41.43 12.44 -25.45
C LYS A 991 -41.62 10.94 -25.63
N ASN A 992 -41.77 10.25 -24.49
CA ASN A 992 -42.05 8.81 -24.45
C ASN A 992 -41.03 8.00 -25.26
N VAL A 993 -39.75 8.34 -25.11
CA VAL A 993 -38.66 7.66 -25.81
C VAL A 993 -38.46 6.28 -25.22
N GLU A 994 -38.48 5.27 -26.06
CA GLU A 994 -38.22 3.88 -25.66
C GLU A 994 -37.53 3.12 -26.77
N TRP A 995 -36.84 2.05 -26.42
CA TRP A 995 -36.15 1.18 -27.35
C TRP A 995 -36.87 -0.14 -27.38
N ARG A 996 -37.18 -0.66 -28.58
CA ARG A 996 -37.82 -1.96 -28.76
C ARG A 996 -36.94 -2.93 -29.53
N LYS A 997 -36.92 -4.20 -29.15
CA LYS A 997 -36.22 -5.27 -29.87
C LYS A 997 -37.06 -6.54 -29.87
N THR A 998 -37.31 -7.09 -31.06
CA THR A 998 -37.97 -8.38 -31.20
C THR A 998 -36.96 -9.51 -31.01
N VAL A 999 -37.26 -10.41 -30.08
CA VAL A 999 -36.47 -11.59 -29.73
C VAL A 999 -37.38 -12.81 -29.69
N LYS A 1000 -36.81 -14.01 -29.61
CA LYS A 1000 -37.59 -15.23 -29.41
C LYS A 1000 -37.40 -15.76 -27.98
N ASN A 1001 -38.48 -16.05 -27.29
CA ASN A 1001 -38.49 -16.51 -25.90
C ASN A 1001 -38.01 -17.97 -25.75
N ALA A 1002 -38.07 -18.50 -24.52
CA ALA A 1002 -37.66 -19.87 -24.20
C ALA A 1002 -38.51 -20.95 -24.93
N LYS A 1003 -39.76 -20.61 -25.29
CA LYS A 1003 -40.70 -21.44 -26.06
C LYS A 1003 -40.56 -21.28 -27.57
N GLY A 1004 -39.70 -20.35 -28.03
CA GLY A 1004 -39.49 -20.05 -29.45
C GLY A 1004 -40.47 -19.04 -30.04
N GLU A 1005 -41.40 -18.51 -29.25
CA GLU A 1005 -42.38 -17.49 -29.64
C GLU A 1005 -41.71 -16.12 -29.72
N GLU A 1006 -42.21 -15.25 -30.59
CA GLU A 1006 -41.70 -13.88 -30.69
C GLU A 1006 -42.20 -13.02 -29.53
N GLU A 1007 -41.29 -12.23 -28.97
CA GLU A 1007 -41.54 -11.33 -27.86
C GLU A 1007 -40.80 -10.01 -28.13
N THR A 1008 -41.45 -8.89 -27.80
CA THR A 1008 -40.84 -7.57 -27.95
C THR A 1008 -40.33 -7.11 -26.59
N LEU A 1009 -39.01 -6.95 -26.48
CA LEU A 1009 -38.38 -6.29 -25.34
C LEU A 1009 -38.58 -4.78 -25.47
N VAL A 1010 -38.86 -4.13 -24.34
CA VAL A 1010 -39.00 -2.67 -24.25
C VAL A 1010 -38.03 -2.16 -23.20
N MET A 1011 -37.26 -1.13 -23.53
CA MET A 1011 -36.34 -0.45 -22.64
C MET A 1011 -36.61 1.06 -22.73
N PRO A 1012 -37.35 1.64 -21.77
CA PRO A 1012 -37.68 3.06 -21.81
C PRO A 1012 -36.43 3.93 -21.55
N GLU A 1013 -36.43 5.14 -22.11
CA GLU A 1013 -35.43 6.15 -21.77
C GLU A 1013 -35.73 6.71 -20.37
N ASP A 1014 -34.68 6.79 -19.55
CA ASP A 1014 -34.81 7.30 -18.19
C ASP A 1014 -35.05 8.81 -18.19
N GLN A 1015 -35.98 9.26 -17.35
CA GLN A 1015 -36.30 10.68 -17.21
C GLN A 1015 -35.24 11.38 -16.37
N MET A 1016 -34.62 12.40 -16.94
CA MET A 1016 -33.63 13.22 -16.22
C MET A 1016 -34.31 14.04 -15.12
N GLY A 1017 -33.75 13.99 -13.92
CA GLY A 1017 -34.21 14.84 -12.82
C GLY A 1017 -33.64 16.26 -12.85
N ASP A 1018 -34.05 17.08 -11.88
CA ASP A 1018 -33.78 18.51 -11.90
C ASP A 1018 -32.31 18.84 -11.64
N PHE A 1019 -31.63 18.05 -10.80
CA PHE A 1019 -30.18 18.20 -10.62
C PHE A 1019 -29.42 17.90 -11.93
N GLU A 1020 -29.79 16.82 -12.63
CA GLU A 1020 -29.16 16.45 -13.90
C GLU A 1020 -29.40 17.51 -14.98
N LYS A 1021 -30.63 18.04 -15.09
CA LYS A 1021 -30.95 19.14 -16.02
C LYS A 1021 -30.17 20.42 -15.71
N ARG A 1022 -30.01 20.76 -14.43
CA ARG A 1022 -29.16 21.88 -14.00
C ARG A 1022 -27.71 21.65 -14.43
N ILE A 1023 -27.15 20.45 -14.27
CA ILE A 1023 -25.80 20.13 -14.74
C ILE A 1023 -25.70 20.24 -16.27
N VAL A 1024 -26.68 19.73 -17.03
CA VAL A 1024 -26.68 19.84 -18.50
C VAL A 1024 -26.70 21.29 -18.98
N SER A 1025 -27.25 22.22 -18.21
CA SER A 1025 -27.24 23.65 -18.55
C SER A 1025 -25.84 24.25 -18.70
N LEU A 1026 -24.79 23.62 -18.14
CA LEU A 1026 -23.40 23.99 -18.36
C LEU A 1026 -22.94 23.78 -19.81
N TRP A 1027 -23.70 23.01 -20.61
CA TRP A 1027 -23.47 22.79 -22.03
C TRP A 1027 -24.66 23.31 -22.86
N PRO A 1028 -24.75 24.62 -23.12
CA PRO A 1028 -25.90 25.24 -23.79
C PRO A 1028 -26.28 24.61 -25.14
N ARG A 1029 -25.29 24.09 -25.88
CA ARG A 1029 -25.49 23.41 -27.17
C ARG A 1029 -26.30 22.12 -27.02
N ILE A 1030 -26.03 21.35 -25.97
CA ILE A 1030 -26.76 20.13 -25.64
C ILE A 1030 -28.08 20.49 -24.97
N ALA A 1031 -28.07 21.37 -23.96
CA ALA A 1031 -29.26 21.75 -23.20
C ALA A 1031 -30.42 22.22 -24.10
N LYS A 1032 -30.13 23.07 -25.10
CA LYS A 1032 -31.15 23.59 -26.03
C LYS A 1032 -31.80 22.51 -26.91
N ARG A 1033 -31.11 21.40 -27.13
CA ARG A 1033 -31.54 20.34 -28.07
C ARG A 1033 -31.69 18.97 -27.42
N LEU A 1034 -31.56 18.88 -26.10
CA LEU A 1034 -31.54 17.61 -25.36
C LEU A 1034 -32.78 16.77 -25.71
N ASP A 1035 -33.95 17.38 -25.59
CA ASP A 1035 -35.23 16.71 -25.86
C ASP A 1035 -35.49 16.50 -27.36
N SER A 1036 -34.87 17.27 -28.26
CA SER A 1036 -35.07 17.13 -29.71
C SER A 1036 -33.98 16.31 -30.42
N THR A 1037 -32.98 15.80 -29.68
CA THR A 1037 -31.86 15.05 -30.27
C THR A 1037 -32.29 13.66 -30.73
N LEU A 1038 -32.11 13.35 -32.02
CA LEU A 1038 -32.33 12.03 -32.61
C LEU A 1038 -31.02 11.24 -32.71
N PRO A 1039 -31.01 9.89 -32.61
CA PRO A 1039 -29.80 9.05 -32.60
C PRO A 1039 -29.11 8.89 -33.98
N GLY A 1040 -29.19 9.89 -34.86
CA GLY A 1040 -28.48 9.90 -36.14
C GLY A 1040 -28.92 8.80 -37.11
N ASN A 1041 -28.01 7.90 -37.50
CA ASN A 1041 -28.25 6.83 -38.47
C ASN A 1041 -28.84 5.55 -37.86
N HIS A 1042 -29.03 5.49 -36.55
CA HIS A 1042 -29.61 4.32 -35.88
C HIS A 1042 -31.09 4.14 -36.25
N LYS A 1043 -31.59 2.90 -36.24
CA LYS A 1043 -32.99 2.58 -36.57
C LYS A 1043 -33.94 3.28 -35.61
N ARG A 1044 -34.91 4.02 -36.16
CA ARG A 1044 -35.90 4.75 -35.38
C ARG A 1044 -37.27 4.79 -36.04
N VAL A 1045 -38.31 4.91 -35.22
CA VAL A 1045 -39.70 5.14 -35.62
C VAL A 1045 -40.23 6.33 -34.83
N LEU A 1046 -40.76 7.34 -35.52
CA LEU A 1046 -41.18 8.60 -34.92
C LEU A 1046 -42.66 8.80 -35.23
N GLN A 1047 -43.46 8.98 -34.19
CA GLN A 1047 -44.89 9.24 -34.31
C GLN A 1047 -45.14 10.74 -34.11
N HIS A 1048 -46.01 11.35 -34.92
CA HIS A 1048 -46.48 12.71 -34.70
C HIS A 1048 -47.72 12.67 -33.81
N ALA A 1049 -47.74 13.44 -32.72
CA ALA A 1049 -48.95 13.60 -31.92
C ALA A 1049 -50.01 14.34 -32.76
N HIS A 1050 -51.15 13.70 -33.04
CA HIS A 1050 -52.29 14.37 -33.68
C HIS A 1050 -52.96 15.29 -32.66
N THR A 1051 -52.92 16.60 -32.91
CA THR A 1051 -53.74 17.60 -32.20
C THR A 1051 -54.67 18.25 -33.21
N ASP A 1052 -55.87 17.68 -33.39
CA ASP A 1052 -56.98 18.44 -33.93
C ASP A 1052 -58.10 18.51 -32.87
N PRO A 1053 -58.42 19.68 -32.31
CA PRO A 1053 -59.46 19.82 -31.28
C PRO A 1053 -60.90 19.84 -31.81
N LEU A 1054 -61.18 19.56 -33.09
CA LEU A 1054 -62.50 19.79 -33.68
C LEU A 1054 -63.28 18.57 -34.21
N ASP A 1055 -62.89 17.33 -33.94
CA ASP A 1055 -63.73 16.16 -34.28
C ASP A 1055 -64.53 15.64 -33.08
N ALA A 1056 -65.41 16.51 -32.59
CA ALA A 1056 -66.58 16.12 -31.81
C ALA A 1056 -67.81 16.10 -32.73
N SER A 1057 -67.85 15.22 -33.74
CA SER A 1057 -69.11 14.77 -34.34
C SER A 1057 -68.97 13.47 -35.13
N SER A 1058 -69.94 12.58 -34.93
CA SER A 1058 -70.28 11.38 -35.73
C SER A 1058 -69.54 10.06 -35.44
N SER A 1059 -70.17 9.21 -34.63
CA SER A 1059 -70.68 7.92 -35.11
C SER A 1059 -71.63 7.31 -34.08
N LEU A 1060 -72.88 7.77 -34.14
CA LEU A 1060 -74.05 6.93 -33.86
C LEU A 1060 -74.10 5.87 -34.97
N SER A 1061 -74.09 4.60 -34.59
CA SER A 1061 -74.54 3.50 -35.44
C SER A 1061 -76.01 3.22 -35.13
N GLU A 1062 -76.90 3.54 -36.08
CA GLU A 1062 -78.18 2.83 -36.22
C GLU A 1062 -77.93 1.61 -37.11
N ASP A 1063 -78.14 0.42 -36.54
CA ASP A 1063 -78.48 -0.78 -37.29
C ASP A 1063 -80.00 -0.79 -37.52
N THR A 1064 -80.39 -0.71 -38.80
CA THR A 1064 -81.54 -1.44 -39.34
C THR A 1064 -81.07 -2.16 -40.59
N GLY A 1065 -81.14 -3.49 -40.60
CA GLY A 1065 -80.76 -4.36 -41.71
C GLY A 1065 -80.30 -5.74 -41.27
#